data_AF-A0A0J9VS42-F1
#
_entry.id   AF-A0A0J9VS42-F1
#
_cell.length_a   1.000
_cell.length_b   1.000
_cell.length_c   1.000
_cell.angle_alpha   90.00
_cell.angle_beta   90.00
_cell.angle_gamma   90.00
#
_symmetry.space_group_name_H-M   'P 1'
#
loop_
_entity.id
_entity.type
_entity.pdbx_description
1 polymer ?
#
loop_
_entity_poly.entity_id
_entity_poly.type
_entity_poly.pdbx_seq_one_letter_code
_entity_poly.pdbx_strand_id
1 'polypeptide(L)'
;MEPYDFIQASRLINPVADGLSWHLINFMKEFKTPREFRNHAVPLIASSFILDHFPPGMHLFDPRQVFRVLYKDSCHKAIEGLETSPIGSVELAKAVSWMGCSFSSQFVEIQAAGSSRDWHEQQLAKRKDILSQFKSEDTCFSCIRRRPQYTLPCGHMICQVCVRIFSSTSITDPWLVEVKACPVCTAPTHDLTIRLVPDTSRLRVLSIDGGGIRGAAPLGFLKALEDEVGIPNFAIQRHFDVKFGTSSDYLKMFANKAFPPRSCILRFMSKVPLLSTFTRLTLFFFTLLTDSKYSANGLESLLMDTYGLHRGITDCSFASHIGSHVGVTLTRARDGAGFIATNYNQAGCRPEILDYSHLPSGCGQQAVKWWEVLRAATSAPYYFDGKRVSGHGIYQDGGLAFNNPASIALREAVALTPDGAEPSILLSLGTGSSAPLRKYLSIVYETFPFRVGRALWHRVSSRTSWDTLVGHRRSDSKCNLYRLDDDSEQENPLLDDVTQIDPVHQKAKEIAKGSPILPSLACSFSSALFYFQLDESHPTFFRNGRYECTFAAPVNPYFSKVHQFLSPKTLHRIDERFPLAKKPTDELYQNTRALNLLPYQPFSIQWLVRRQKLDATFGTPEHKKRNNRETLESPSSKRLRVRY
;
A
#
# COMPACT_ATOMS: atom_id res chain seq x y z
N MET A 1 -41.78 4.58 -6.24
CA MET A 1 -40.59 4.74 -5.38
C MET A 1 -40.42 3.45 -4.63
N GLU A 2 -39.27 2.80 -4.77
CA GLU A 2 -38.94 1.67 -3.89
C GLU A 2 -38.83 2.18 -2.44
N PRO A 3 -39.27 1.39 -1.45
CA PRO A 3 -39.12 1.76 -0.05
C PRO A 3 -37.64 1.88 0.31
N TYR A 4 -37.29 2.90 1.09
CA TYR A 4 -35.91 3.11 1.55
C TYR A 4 -35.44 1.94 2.42
N ASP A 5 -34.40 1.23 2.00
CA ASP A 5 -33.81 0.13 2.75
C ASP A 5 -32.78 0.64 3.76
N PHE A 6 -33.20 0.73 5.02
CA PHE A 6 -32.33 1.17 6.12
C PHE A 6 -31.12 0.25 6.34
N ILE A 7 -31.23 -1.04 6.03
CA ILE A 7 -30.15 -2.00 6.20
C ILE A 7 -29.08 -1.74 5.13
N GLN A 8 -29.46 -1.59 3.86
CA GLN A 8 -28.51 -1.22 2.81
C GLN A 8 -27.89 0.16 3.07
N ALA A 9 -28.72 1.15 3.44
CA ALA A 9 -28.24 2.48 3.76
C ALA A 9 -27.22 2.49 4.90
N SER A 10 -27.39 1.64 5.92
CA SER A 10 -26.45 1.52 7.04
C SER A 10 -25.06 1.01 6.64
N ARG A 11 -24.92 0.47 5.42
CA ARG A 11 -23.69 -0.13 4.89
C ARG A 11 -23.04 0.67 3.76
N LEU A 12 -23.55 1.85 3.38
CA LEU A 12 -22.98 2.65 2.27
C LEU A 12 -21.49 3.00 2.44
N ILE A 13 -21.02 3.18 3.67
CA ILE A 13 -19.67 3.66 3.99
C ILE A 13 -18.74 2.49 4.39
N ASN A 14 -19.32 1.34 4.71
CA ASN A 14 -18.61 0.09 4.96
C ASN A 14 -19.40 -1.02 4.25
N PRO A 15 -19.36 -1.09 2.92
CA PRO A 15 -20.14 -2.08 2.18
C PRO A 15 -19.74 -3.50 2.58
N VAL A 16 -20.62 -4.46 2.27
CA VAL A 16 -20.21 -5.87 2.31
C VAL A 16 -19.09 -6.04 1.29
N ALA A 17 -18.07 -6.84 1.60
CA ALA A 17 -16.95 -7.06 0.70
C ALA A 17 -17.43 -7.50 -0.70
N ASP A 18 -17.02 -6.79 -1.74
CA ASP A 18 -17.45 -7.05 -3.13
C ASP A 18 -17.15 -8.51 -3.56
N GLY A 19 -16.04 -9.07 -3.08
CA GLY A 19 -15.61 -10.45 -3.31
C GLY A 19 -16.10 -11.46 -2.26
N LEU A 20 -17.15 -11.18 -1.48
CA LEU A 20 -17.59 -12.04 -0.39
C LEU A 20 -17.84 -13.49 -0.84
N SER A 21 -18.53 -13.69 -1.97
CA SER A 21 -18.82 -15.05 -2.48
C SER A 21 -17.53 -15.85 -2.74
N TRP A 22 -16.52 -15.21 -3.33
CA TRP A 22 -15.21 -15.82 -3.59
C TRP A 22 -14.45 -16.16 -2.30
N HIS A 23 -14.50 -15.28 -1.29
CA HIS A 23 -13.93 -15.55 0.03
C HIS A 23 -14.63 -16.73 0.73
N LEU A 24 -15.95 -16.82 0.62
CA LEU A 24 -16.71 -17.95 1.16
C LEU A 24 -16.33 -19.25 0.46
N ILE A 25 -16.24 -19.28 -0.87
CA ILE A 25 -15.77 -20.47 -1.62
C ILE A 25 -14.39 -20.92 -1.12
N ASN A 26 -13.45 -19.98 -1.02
CA ASN A 26 -12.09 -20.26 -0.58
C ASN A 26 -11.98 -20.79 0.84
N PHE A 27 -12.91 -20.43 1.72
CA PHE A 27 -12.96 -20.97 3.07
C PHE A 27 -13.70 -22.31 3.13
N MET A 28 -14.85 -22.42 2.47
CA MET A 28 -15.69 -23.61 2.51
C MET A 28 -15.03 -24.83 1.83
N LYS A 29 -14.21 -24.62 0.79
CA LYS A 29 -13.49 -25.71 0.09
C LYS A 29 -12.47 -26.46 0.96
N GLU A 30 -12.05 -25.88 2.08
CA GLU A 30 -11.13 -26.52 3.02
C GLU A 30 -11.80 -27.65 3.82
N PHE A 31 -13.13 -27.65 3.91
CA PHE A 31 -13.91 -28.65 4.64
C PHE A 31 -14.31 -29.81 3.73
N LYS A 32 -13.84 -31.02 4.06
CA LYS A 32 -13.98 -32.20 3.18
C LYS A 32 -15.19 -33.05 3.50
N THR A 33 -15.77 -32.93 4.68
CA THR A 33 -16.93 -33.71 5.09
C THR A 33 -18.15 -32.83 5.38
N PRO A 34 -19.38 -33.32 5.11
CA PRO A 34 -20.59 -32.55 5.42
C PRO A 34 -20.74 -32.26 6.91
N ARG A 35 -20.24 -33.15 7.78
CA ARG A 35 -20.24 -32.96 9.24
C ARG A 35 -19.34 -31.81 9.66
N GLU A 36 -18.10 -31.76 9.16
CA GLU A 36 -17.18 -30.67 9.50
C GLU A 36 -17.68 -29.33 8.96
N PHE A 37 -18.19 -29.33 7.72
CA PHE A 37 -18.80 -28.15 7.11
C PHE A 37 -19.93 -27.58 7.98
N ARG A 38 -20.87 -28.44 8.40
CA ARG A 38 -22.01 -28.03 9.21
C ARG A 38 -21.62 -27.57 10.62
N ASN A 39 -20.66 -28.24 11.26
CA ASN A 39 -20.32 -27.98 12.66
C ASN A 39 -19.27 -26.85 12.82
N HIS A 40 -18.42 -26.65 11.82
CA HIS A 40 -17.30 -25.72 11.89
C HIS A 40 -17.43 -24.55 10.92
N ALA A 41 -17.66 -24.80 9.63
CA ALA A 41 -17.71 -23.73 8.63
C ALA A 41 -18.94 -22.83 8.82
N VAL A 42 -20.13 -23.41 8.90
CA VAL A 42 -21.40 -22.66 9.00
C VAL A 42 -21.42 -21.70 10.20
N PRO A 43 -21.10 -22.14 11.45
CA PRO A 43 -21.14 -21.21 12.58
C PRO A 43 -20.05 -20.15 12.52
N LEU A 44 -18.90 -20.43 11.92
CA LEU A 44 -17.81 -19.45 11.80
C LEU A 44 -18.12 -18.38 10.72
N ILE A 45 -18.77 -18.76 9.62
CA ILE A 45 -19.30 -17.82 8.63
C ILE A 45 -20.36 -16.92 9.28
N ALA A 46 -21.30 -17.51 10.04
CA ALA A 46 -22.31 -16.74 10.76
C ALA A 46 -21.69 -15.75 11.77
N SER A 47 -20.72 -16.18 12.57
CA SER A 47 -20.05 -15.30 13.53
C SER A 47 -19.21 -14.24 12.83
N SER A 48 -18.63 -14.53 11.66
CA SER A 48 -17.93 -13.52 10.87
C SER A 48 -18.93 -12.46 10.40
N PHE A 49 -20.08 -12.82 9.84
CA PHE A 49 -21.12 -11.86 9.43
C PHE A 49 -21.59 -10.98 10.58
N ILE A 50 -21.69 -11.55 11.79
CA ILE A 50 -21.98 -10.81 13.02
C ILE A 50 -20.91 -9.74 13.28
N LEU A 51 -19.63 -10.12 13.22
CA LEU A 51 -18.49 -9.21 13.43
C LEU A 51 -18.52 -8.00 12.48
N ASP A 52 -19.02 -8.18 11.27
CA ASP A 52 -19.04 -7.12 10.25
C ASP A 52 -20.30 -6.27 10.25
N HIS A 53 -21.46 -6.87 10.49
CA HIS A 53 -22.69 -6.10 10.55
C HIS A 53 -22.90 -5.41 11.88
N PHE A 54 -22.54 -6.03 13.01
CA PHE A 54 -22.84 -5.50 14.34
C PHE A 54 -21.58 -5.04 15.10
N PRO A 55 -20.79 -4.07 14.57
CA PRO A 55 -19.78 -3.41 15.39
C PRO A 55 -20.45 -2.59 16.51
N PRO A 56 -19.68 -2.14 17.54
CA PRO A 56 -20.19 -1.28 18.59
C PRO A 56 -20.96 -0.06 18.04
N GLY A 57 -22.13 0.22 18.62
CA GLY A 57 -23.00 1.33 18.20
C GLY A 57 -23.72 1.14 16.85
N MET A 58 -23.78 -0.07 16.29
CA MET A 58 -24.69 -0.37 15.18
C MET A 58 -26.13 -0.54 15.68
N HIS A 59 -27.10 -0.16 14.85
CA HIS A 59 -28.51 -0.47 15.09
C HIS A 59 -28.73 -1.99 15.17
N LEU A 60 -29.55 -2.42 16.12
CA LEU A 60 -29.92 -3.82 16.33
C LEU A 60 -31.02 -4.26 15.38
N PHE A 61 -30.75 -4.19 14.07
CA PHE A 61 -31.69 -4.69 13.04
C PHE A 61 -31.98 -6.19 13.23
N ASP A 62 -33.18 -6.62 12.82
CA ASP A 62 -33.54 -8.04 12.83
C ASP A 62 -32.48 -8.85 12.03
N PRO A 63 -31.76 -9.79 12.68
CA PRO A 63 -30.70 -10.54 12.02
C PRO A 63 -31.19 -11.33 10.80
N ARG A 64 -32.47 -11.75 10.77
CA ARG A 64 -33.03 -12.44 9.61
C ARG A 64 -33.12 -11.52 8.40
N GLN A 65 -33.52 -10.27 8.61
CA GLN A 65 -33.58 -9.26 7.55
C GLN A 65 -32.18 -8.86 7.10
N VAL A 66 -31.25 -8.65 8.04
CA VAL A 66 -29.85 -8.34 7.75
C VAL A 66 -29.22 -9.42 6.87
N PHE A 67 -29.36 -10.69 7.25
CA PHE A 67 -28.83 -11.80 6.46
C PHE A 67 -29.44 -11.85 5.06
N ARG A 68 -30.76 -11.71 4.96
CA ARG A 68 -31.49 -11.72 3.70
C ARG A 68 -31.03 -10.60 2.75
N VAL A 69 -30.86 -9.39 3.28
CA VAL A 69 -30.55 -8.19 2.48
C VAL A 69 -29.07 -8.11 2.10
N LEU A 70 -28.16 -8.49 3.00
CA LEU A 70 -26.72 -8.23 2.82
C LEU A 70 -25.88 -9.44 2.41
N TYR A 71 -26.26 -10.65 2.82
CA TYR A 71 -25.37 -11.81 2.76
C TYR A 71 -25.92 -12.98 1.94
N LYS A 72 -27.25 -13.14 1.88
CA LYS A 72 -27.91 -14.30 1.27
C LYS A 72 -27.47 -14.54 -0.17
N ASP A 73 -27.45 -13.51 -1.01
CA ASP A 73 -27.10 -13.65 -2.43
C ASP A 73 -25.65 -14.07 -2.63
N SER A 74 -24.72 -13.49 -1.86
CA SER A 74 -23.32 -13.90 -1.86
C SER A 74 -23.12 -15.33 -1.38
N CYS A 75 -23.91 -15.78 -0.40
CA CYS A 75 -23.93 -17.18 0.03
C CYS A 75 -24.45 -18.12 -1.07
N HIS A 76 -25.52 -17.76 -1.79
CA HIS A 76 -26.01 -18.56 -2.92
C HIS A 76 -24.95 -18.69 -4.02
N LYS A 77 -24.38 -17.57 -4.46
CA LYS A 77 -23.28 -17.55 -5.45
C LYS A 77 -22.09 -18.40 -5.00
N ALA A 78 -21.77 -18.39 -3.71
CA ALA A 78 -20.68 -19.18 -3.17
C ALA A 78 -20.97 -20.69 -3.20
N ILE A 79 -22.22 -21.10 -2.93
CA ILE A 79 -22.63 -22.50 -2.96
C ILE A 79 -22.68 -23.04 -4.41
N GLU A 80 -23.13 -22.24 -5.37
CA GLU A 80 -23.07 -22.56 -6.81
C GLU A 80 -21.60 -22.80 -7.25
N GLY A 81 -20.65 -22.03 -6.71
CA GLY A 81 -19.22 -22.25 -6.97
C GLY A 81 -18.61 -23.51 -6.34
N LEU A 82 -19.38 -24.32 -5.59
CA LEU A 82 -18.93 -25.52 -4.87
C LEU A 82 -19.55 -26.82 -5.39
N GLU A 83 -20.15 -26.83 -6.58
CA GLU A 83 -20.87 -28.00 -7.12
C GLU A 83 -20.03 -29.29 -7.16
N THR A 84 -18.71 -29.21 -7.30
CA THR A 84 -17.80 -30.36 -7.30
C THR A 84 -17.25 -30.72 -5.91
N SER A 85 -17.76 -30.13 -4.84
CA SER A 85 -17.26 -30.30 -3.47
C SER A 85 -17.66 -31.65 -2.86
N PRO A 86 -16.79 -32.28 -2.05
CA PRO A 86 -17.09 -33.53 -1.34
C PRO A 86 -18.18 -33.39 -0.24
N ILE A 87 -18.69 -32.19 0.01
CA ILE A 87 -19.77 -31.91 0.97
C ILE A 87 -21.10 -32.54 0.55
N GLY A 88 -21.33 -32.77 -0.75
CA GLY A 88 -22.57 -33.34 -1.28
C GLY A 88 -23.62 -32.29 -1.63
N SER A 89 -24.37 -32.53 -2.71
CA SER A 89 -25.34 -31.58 -3.27
C SER A 89 -26.54 -31.32 -2.35
N VAL A 90 -26.97 -32.32 -1.58
CA VAL A 90 -28.11 -32.21 -0.65
C VAL A 90 -27.79 -31.28 0.52
N GLU A 91 -26.58 -31.36 1.06
CA GLU A 91 -26.10 -30.53 2.15
C GLU A 91 -25.84 -29.11 1.69
N LEU A 92 -25.24 -28.94 0.51
CA LEU A 92 -25.06 -27.63 -0.12
C LEU A 92 -26.40 -26.91 -0.37
N ALA A 93 -27.44 -27.63 -0.80
CA ALA A 93 -28.77 -27.07 -0.97
C ALA A 93 -29.39 -26.51 0.33
N LYS A 94 -28.98 -27.02 1.50
CA LYS A 94 -29.44 -26.56 2.82
C LYS A 94 -28.50 -25.54 3.46
N ALA A 95 -27.28 -25.35 2.93
CA ALA A 95 -26.22 -24.58 3.55
C ALA A 95 -26.61 -23.11 3.82
N VAL A 96 -27.23 -22.44 2.85
CA VAL A 96 -27.67 -21.03 3.01
C VAL A 96 -28.69 -20.88 4.13
N SER A 97 -29.62 -21.85 4.25
CA SER A 97 -30.56 -21.87 5.37
C SER A 97 -29.85 -22.08 6.71
N TRP A 98 -28.87 -22.99 6.78
CA TRP A 98 -28.10 -23.21 8.01
C TRP A 98 -27.29 -21.96 8.41
N MET A 99 -26.68 -21.27 7.45
CA MET A 99 -25.97 -20.01 7.69
C MET A 99 -26.91 -18.93 8.23
N GLY A 100 -28.09 -18.73 7.63
CA GLY A 100 -29.08 -17.77 8.11
C GLY A 100 -29.64 -18.11 9.50
N CYS A 101 -29.93 -19.39 9.76
CA CYS A 101 -30.36 -19.86 11.08
C CYS A 101 -29.26 -19.65 12.13
N SER A 102 -28.00 -20.00 11.81
CA SER A 102 -26.87 -19.83 12.72
C SER A 102 -26.57 -18.35 12.99
N PHE A 103 -26.67 -17.49 11.98
CA PHE A 103 -26.54 -16.04 12.14
C PHE A 103 -27.57 -15.48 13.11
N SER A 104 -28.83 -15.89 12.95
CA SER A 104 -29.93 -15.45 13.82
C SER A 104 -29.79 -15.98 15.24
N SER A 105 -29.41 -17.25 15.42
CA SER A 105 -29.25 -17.84 16.75
C SER A 105 -28.07 -17.22 17.50
N GLN A 106 -26.93 -17.04 16.82
CA GLN A 106 -25.75 -16.46 17.43
C GLN A 106 -25.92 -14.98 17.78
N PHE A 107 -26.76 -14.24 17.05
CA PHE A 107 -27.05 -12.85 17.38
C PHE A 107 -27.63 -12.69 18.81
N VAL A 108 -28.45 -13.64 19.25
CA VAL A 108 -28.99 -13.67 20.62
C VAL A 108 -27.86 -13.89 21.64
N GLU A 109 -26.90 -14.76 21.32
CA GLU A 109 -25.77 -15.10 22.20
C GLU A 109 -24.77 -13.95 22.37
N ILE A 110 -24.64 -13.04 21.39
CA ILE A 110 -23.71 -11.88 21.48
C ILE A 110 -24.02 -11.05 22.73
N GLN A 111 -25.30 -10.89 23.07
CA GLN A 111 -25.72 -10.08 24.21
C GLN A 111 -25.13 -10.58 25.53
N ALA A 112 -24.86 -11.89 25.64
CA ALA A 112 -24.18 -12.49 26.79
C ALA A 112 -22.64 -12.41 26.70
N ALA A 113 -22.09 -12.35 25.48
CA ALA A 113 -20.64 -12.33 25.22
C ALA A 113 -20.00 -10.93 25.25
N GLY A 114 -20.81 -9.87 25.40
CA GLY A 114 -20.34 -8.48 25.49
C GLY A 114 -20.29 -7.78 24.13
N SER A 115 -19.50 -8.27 23.18
CA SER A 115 -19.36 -7.66 21.85
C SER A 115 -19.29 -8.69 20.72
N SER A 116 -19.58 -8.25 19.49
CA SER A 116 -19.43 -9.09 18.28
C SER A 116 -17.99 -9.53 18.04
N ARG A 117 -17.00 -8.73 18.47
CA ARG A 117 -15.57 -9.06 18.49
C ARG A 117 -15.31 -10.26 19.39
N ASP A 118 -15.69 -10.15 20.66
CA ASP A 118 -15.36 -11.16 21.68
C ASP A 118 -16.08 -12.48 21.38
N TRP A 119 -17.34 -12.41 20.92
CA TRP A 119 -18.07 -13.58 20.44
C TRP A 119 -17.35 -14.27 19.27
N HIS A 120 -16.92 -13.51 18.27
CA HIS A 120 -16.24 -14.07 17.11
C HIS A 120 -14.89 -14.69 17.48
N GLU A 121 -14.12 -14.05 18.36
CA GLU A 121 -12.87 -14.58 18.91
C GLU A 121 -13.07 -15.92 19.62
N GLN A 122 -14.14 -16.06 20.41
CA GLN A 122 -14.50 -17.35 21.01
C GLN A 122 -14.82 -18.42 19.94
N GLN A 123 -15.49 -18.05 18.84
CA GLN A 123 -15.79 -19.00 17.76
C GLN A 123 -14.54 -19.46 17.00
N LEU A 124 -13.55 -18.59 16.84
CA LEU A 124 -12.23 -18.93 16.31
C LEU A 124 -11.48 -19.86 17.27
N ALA A 125 -11.40 -19.50 18.55
CA ALA A 125 -10.72 -20.29 19.57
C ALA A 125 -11.31 -21.71 19.71
N LYS A 126 -12.65 -21.85 19.67
CA LYS A 126 -13.36 -23.14 19.69
C LYS A 126 -13.00 -24.07 18.52
N ARG A 127 -12.43 -23.52 17.44
CA ARG A 127 -12.15 -24.24 16.17
C ARG A 127 -10.67 -24.22 15.79
N LYS A 128 -9.79 -23.77 16.69
CA LYS A 128 -8.36 -23.58 16.43
C LYS A 128 -7.66 -24.83 15.88
N ASP A 129 -8.05 -26.03 16.34
CA ASP A 129 -7.37 -27.27 15.98
C ASP A 129 -7.57 -27.60 14.49
N ILE A 130 -8.76 -27.37 13.96
CA ILE A 130 -9.08 -27.53 12.54
C ILE A 130 -8.50 -26.35 11.74
N LEU A 131 -8.71 -25.12 12.20
CA LEU A 131 -8.22 -23.92 11.52
C LEU A 131 -6.69 -23.86 11.43
N SER A 132 -5.97 -24.50 12.35
CA SER A 132 -4.50 -24.59 12.32
C SER A 132 -3.97 -25.30 11.06
N GLN A 133 -4.78 -26.18 10.47
CA GLN A 133 -4.44 -26.98 9.30
C GLN A 133 -4.67 -26.22 7.98
N PHE A 134 -5.49 -25.17 8.03
CA PHE A 134 -5.89 -24.42 6.84
C PHE A 134 -5.02 -23.18 6.68
N LYS A 135 -4.56 -22.92 5.45
CA LYS A 135 -3.82 -21.70 5.09
C LYS A 135 -4.43 -21.10 3.83
N SER A 136 -4.49 -19.78 3.79
CA SER A 136 -4.94 -19.08 2.60
C SER A 136 -4.20 -17.75 2.47
N GLU A 137 -3.66 -17.55 1.27
CA GLU A 137 -3.07 -16.28 0.83
C GLU A 137 -4.16 -15.37 0.23
N ASP A 138 -5.30 -15.93 -0.12
CA ASP A 138 -6.36 -15.25 -0.85
C ASP A 138 -7.48 -14.73 0.06
N THR A 139 -7.72 -15.43 1.17
CA THR A 139 -8.77 -15.13 2.13
C THR A 139 -8.24 -15.14 3.55
N CYS A 140 -8.42 -14.04 4.27
CA CYS A 140 -8.14 -13.97 5.69
C CYS A 140 -9.14 -14.84 6.44
N PHE A 141 -8.74 -16.05 6.86
CA PHE A 141 -9.62 -16.99 7.58
C PHE A 141 -10.04 -16.53 8.97
N SER A 142 -9.45 -15.44 9.49
CA SER A 142 -9.99 -14.76 10.66
C SER A 142 -11.33 -14.07 10.33
N CYS A 143 -11.47 -13.31 9.23
CA CYS A 143 -12.72 -12.60 8.94
C CYS A 143 -13.55 -13.17 7.78
N ILE A 144 -12.98 -14.08 6.99
CA ILE A 144 -13.62 -14.79 5.86
C ILE A 144 -14.16 -13.82 4.78
N ARG A 145 -13.50 -12.67 4.59
CA ARG A 145 -14.05 -11.58 3.76
C ARG A 145 -13.07 -10.68 3.05
N ARG A 146 -11.79 -10.75 3.43
CA ARG A 146 -10.77 -9.81 2.96
C ARG A 146 -9.55 -10.58 2.57
N ARG A 147 -8.85 -10.08 1.57
CA ARG A 147 -7.52 -10.55 1.22
C ARG A 147 -6.55 -10.21 2.37
N PRO A 148 -5.77 -11.19 2.88
CA PRO A 148 -4.86 -10.95 3.97
C PRO A 148 -3.57 -10.27 3.50
N GLN A 149 -2.91 -9.54 4.40
CA GLN A 149 -1.73 -8.71 4.10
C GLN A 149 -0.47 -9.16 4.82
N TYR A 150 -0.63 -9.70 6.03
CA TYR A 150 0.47 -9.96 6.96
C TYR A 150 0.59 -11.45 7.22
N THR A 151 1.72 -12.07 6.86
CA THR A 151 2.03 -13.45 7.26
C THR A 151 2.60 -13.46 8.67
N LEU A 152 1.94 -14.20 9.56
CA LEU A 152 2.38 -14.43 10.94
C LEU A 152 3.40 -15.58 11.02
N PRO A 153 4.20 -15.69 12.10
CA PRO A 153 5.18 -16.77 12.29
C PRO A 153 4.62 -18.20 12.18
N CYS A 154 3.34 -18.41 12.50
CA CYS A 154 2.67 -19.71 12.31
C CYS A 154 2.33 -20.04 10.84
N GLY A 155 2.52 -19.10 9.92
CA GLY A 155 2.21 -19.20 8.49
C GLY A 155 0.79 -18.79 8.11
N HIS A 156 -0.07 -18.43 9.06
CA HIS A 156 -1.37 -17.84 8.74
C HIS A 156 -1.21 -16.39 8.26
N MET A 157 -2.03 -15.98 7.30
CA MET A 157 -2.09 -14.59 6.86
C MET A 157 -3.34 -13.88 7.40
N ILE A 158 -3.17 -12.65 7.87
CA ILE A 158 -4.25 -11.82 8.40
C ILE A 158 -4.36 -10.48 7.66
N CYS A 159 -5.58 -9.97 7.51
CA CYS A 159 -5.83 -8.64 6.92
C CYS A 159 -5.63 -7.53 7.95
N GLN A 160 -5.38 -6.30 7.49
CA GLN A 160 -5.21 -5.13 8.34
C GLN A 160 -6.38 -4.87 9.30
N VAL A 161 -7.61 -5.16 8.87
CA VAL A 161 -8.80 -4.99 9.71
C VAL A 161 -8.80 -6.00 10.87
N CYS A 162 -8.41 -7.25 10.64
CA CYS A 162 -8.26 -8.24 11.70
C CYS A 162 -7.12 -7.87 12.66
N VAL A 163 -6.00 -7.35 12.15
CA VAL A 163 -4.93 -6.81 13.00
C VAL A 163 -5.50 -5.74 13.94
N ARG A 164 -6.25 -4.77 13.40
CA ARG A 164 -6.85 -3.70 14.20
C ARG A 164 -7.88 -4.20 15.23
N ILE A 165 -8.69 -5.19 14.87
CA ILE A 165 -9.75 -5.70 15.74
C ILE A 165 -9.20 -6.59 16.87
N PHE A 166 -8.28 -7.52 16.56
CA PHE A 166 -7.88 -8.57 17.50
C PHE A 166 -6.58 -8.29 18.26
N SER A 167 -5.85 -7.23 17.90
CA SER A 167 -4.58 -6.88 18.56
C SER A 167 -4.78 -5.83 19.65
N SER A 168 -3.84 -5.77 20.60
CA SER A 168 -3.80 -4.70 21.59
C SER A 168 -3.03 -3.49 21.05
N THR A 169 -3.51 -2.27 21.34
CA THR A 169 -2.83 -1.02 21.01
C THR A 169 -1.84 -0.63 22.11
N SER A 170 -0.68 -0.09 21.74
CA SER A 170 0.21 0.54 22.73
C SER A 170 -0.45 1.79 23.33
N ILE A 171 -0.23 2.03 24.62
CA ILE A 171 -0.69 3.24 25.33
C ILE A 171 0.04 4.48 24.79
N THR A 172 1.29 4.34 24.35
CA THR A 172 2.12 5.45 23.87
C THR A 172 1.92 5.76 22.39
N ASP A 173 1.52 4.77 21.60
CA ASP A 173 1.27 4.90 20.17
C ASP A 173 0.13 3.97 19.74
N PRO A 174 -1.11 4.47 19.61
CA PRO A 174 -2.28 3.64 19.31
C PRO A 174 -2.22 2.99 17.92
N TRP A 175 -1.32 3.47 17.06
CA TRP A 175 -1.14 2.96 15.71
C TRP A 175 -0.01 1.94 15.61
N LEU A 176 0.75 1.71 16.68
CA LEU A 176 1.65 0.57 16.82
C LEU A 176 0.93 -0.51 17.63
N VAL A 177 0.43 -1.53 16.93
CA VAL A 177 -0.34 -2.61 17.55
C VAL A 177 0.53 -3.82 17.81
N GLU A 178 0.30 -4.45 18.96
CA GLU A 178 0.98 -5.66 19.38
C GLU A 178 0.09 -6.87 19.08
N VAL A 179 0.54 -7.69 18.13
CA VAL A 179 -0.10 -8.97 17.81
C VAL A 179 0.52 -9.98 18.77
N LYS A 180 -0.24 -10.41 19.78
CA LYS A 180 0.23 -11.38 20.81
C LYS A 180 0.08 -12.84 20.38
N ALA A 181 -0.99 -13.12 19.64
CA ALA A 181 -1.28 -14.45 19.12
C ALA A 181 -2.00 -14.35 17.76
N CYS A 182 -1.89 -15.42 16.97
CA CYS A 182 -2.64 -15.56 15.73
C CYS A 182 -4.15 -15.68 16.01
N PRO A 183 -5.01 -14.82 15.44
CA PRO A 183 -6.47 -14.93 15.62
C PRO A 183 -7.06 -16.25 15.07
N VAL A 184 -6.37 -16.94 14.17
CA VAL A 184 -6.88 -18.15 13.51
C VAL A 184 -6.54 -19.42 14.30
N CYS A 185 -5.29 -19.57 14.75
CA CYS A 185 -4.79 -20.78 15.39
C CYS A 185 -4.32 -20.59 16.83
N THR A 186 -4.39 -19.37 17.38
CA THR A 186 -3.96 -18.99 18.74
C THR A 186 -2.46 -19.17 19.04
N ALA A 187 -1.65 -19.50 18.04
CA ALA A 187 -0.20 -19.61 18.20
C ALA A 187 0.41 -18.26 18.60
N PRO A 188 1.36 -18.22 19.56
CA PRO A 188 2.01 -16.99 19.99
C PRO A 188 2.90 -16.42 18.88
N THR A 189 2.98 -15.10 18.82
CA THR A 189 3.69 -14.38 17.75
C THR A 189 4.97 -13.68 18.20
N HIS A 190 5.39 -13.85 19.47
CA HIS A 190 6.67 -13.40 20.04
C HIS A 190 6.99 -11.91 19.76
N ASP A 191 6.25 -11.01 20.43
CA ASP A 191 6.44 -9.54 20.36
C ASP A 191 6.31 -8.94 18.95
N LEU A 192 5.50 -9.57 18.09
CA LEU A 192 5.20 -9.04 16.77
C LEU A 192 4.42 -7.72 16.87
N THR A 193 4.98 -6.67 16.31
CA THR A 193 4.33 -5.36 16.20
C THR A 193 4.10 -4.96 14.75
N ILE A 194 2.95 -4.36 14.50
CA ILE A 194 2.53 -3.87 13.19
C ILE A 194 2.08 -2.43 13.35
N ARG A 195 2.62 -1.53 12.52
CA ARG A 195 2.13 -0.16 12.47
C ARG A 195 1.03 -0.02 11.42
N LEU A 196 -0.10 0.51 11.87
CA LEU A 196 -1.24 0.85 11.05
C LEU A 196 -1.18 2.33 10.66
N VAL A 197 -1.72 2.67 9.49
CA VAL A 197 -1.82 4.07 9.06
C VAL A 197 -3.01 4.73 9.78
N PRO A 198 -2.81 5.88 10.43
CA PRO A 198 -3.90 6.62 11.05
C PRO A 198 -4.99 6.97 10.07
N ASP A 199 -6.22 6.85 10.54
CA ASP A 199 -7.45 7.01 9.76
C ASP A 199 -7.58 8.37 9.05
N THR A 200 -7.05 9.42 9.67
CA THR A 200 -7.07 10.82 9.17
C THR A 200 -5.76 11.22 8.51
N SER A 201 -4.76 10.32 8.50
CA SER A 201 -3.51 10.53 7.80
C SER A 201 -3.66 10.19 6.32
N ARG A 202 -2.81 10.81 5.49
CA ARG A 202 -2.67 10.49 4.07
C ARG A 202 -1.32 9.85 3.84
N LEU A 203 -1.29 8.85 2.98
CA LEU A 203 -0.06 8.14 2.65
C LEU A 203 0.98 9.09 2.05
N ARG A 204 2.24 8.80 2.35
CA ARG A 204 3.44 9.43 1.79
C ARG A 204 4.15 8.39 0.93
N VAL A 205 4.39 8.71 -0.33
CA VAL A 205 4.92 7.78 -1.33
C VAL A 205 6.35 8.14 -1.68
N LEU A 206 7.22 7.13 -1.72
CA LEU A 206 8.58 7.21 -2.22
C LEU A 206 8.73 6.31 -3.44
N SER A 207 9.29 6.85 -4.51
CA SER A 207 9.64 6.13 -5.72
C SER A 207 11.11 6.32 -6.01
N ILE A 208 11.84 5.25 -6.32
CA ILE A 208 13.26 5.32 -6.63
C ILE A 208 13.55 4.63 -7.97
N ASP A 209 14.29 5.35 -8.81
CA ASP A 209 14.57 4.93 -10.19
C ASP A 209 15.67 3.85 -10.29
N GLY A 210 15.64 3.10 -11.40
CA GLY A 210 16.68 2.15 -11.80
C GLY A 210 17.91 2.81 -12.45
N GLY A 211 19.09 2.24 -12.19
CA GLY A 211 20.38 2.93 -12.35
C GLY A 211 21.63 2.23 -11.79
N GLY A 212 21.57 1.00 -11.27
CA GLY A 212 22.75 0.24 -10.84
C GLY A 212 23.46 0.87 -9.63
N ILE A 213 24.79 1.03 -9.69
CA ILE A 213 25.56 1.73 -8.63
C ILE A 213 25.12 3.18 -8.43
N ARG A 214 24.47 3.79 -9.44
CA ARG A 214 23.93 5.16 -9.33
C ARG A 214 22.73 5.25 -8.38
N GLY A 215 22.24 4.12 -7.86
CA GLY A 215 21.36 4.06 -6.68
C GLY A 215 21.96 4.75 -5.44
N ALA A 216 23.24 5.11 -5.47
CA ALA A 216 23.85 5.99 -4.48
C ALA A 216 23.29 7.44 -4.48
N ALA A 217 22.77 7.93 -5.61
CA ALA A 217 22.20 9.29 -5.71
C ALA A 217 20.92 9.47 -4.89
N PRO A 218 19.89 8.60 -4.98
CA PRO A 218 18.72 8.62 -4.11
C PRO A 218 19.05 8.70 -2.62
N LEU A 219 20.11 8.01 -2.17
CA LEU A 219 20.55 8.07 -0.78
C LEU A 219 21.12 9.44 -0.40
N GLY A 220 21.82 10.11 -1.31
CA GLY A 220 22.29 11.48 -1.13
C GLY A 220 21.14 12.48 -1.04
N PHE A 221 20.11 12.31 -1.89
CA PHE A 221 18.88 13.10 -1.85
C PHE A 221 18.09 12.91 -0.55
N LEU A 222 17.90 11.66 -0.11
CA LEU A 222 17.27 11.36 1.18
C LEU A 222 18.06 11.97 2.34
N LYS A 223 19.39 11.92 2.30
CA LYS A 223 20.20 12.53 3.35
C LYS A 223 20.07 14.05 3.37
N ALA A 224 20.01 14.71 2.21
CA ALA A 224 19.75 16.14 2.14
C ALA A 224 18.36 16.50 2.69
N LEU A 225 17.33 15.70 2.39
CA LEU A 225 15.98 15.89 2.93
C LEU A 225 15.93 15.68 4.45
N GLU A 226 16.61 14.66 4.96
CA GLU A 226 16.73 14.42 6.40
C GLU A 226 17.42 15.59 7.12
N ASP A 227 18.54 16.08 6.55
CA ASP A 227 19.28 17.23 7.08
C ASP A 227 18.41 18.50 7.06
N GLU A 228 17.61 18.72 6.01
CA GLU A 228 16.70 19.88 5.88
C GLU A 228 15.50 19.79 6.84
N VAL A 229 14.95 18.60 7.06
CA VAL A 229 13.86 18.39 8.03
C VAL A 229 14.34 18.68 9.45
N GLY A 230 15.61 18.43 9.75
CA GLY A 230 16.29 18.93 10.96
C GLY A 230 15.81 18.30 12.29
N ILE A 231 15.04 17.21 12.24
CA ILE A 231 14.57 16.53 13.45
C ILE A 231 15.64 15.53 13.93
N PRO A 232 16.13 15.62 15.18
CA PRO A 232 17.15 14.70 15.69
C PRO A 232 16.68 13.24 15.69
N ASN A 233 17.57 12.31 15.32
CA ASN A 233 17.30 10.87 15.24
C ASN A 233 16.12 10.48 14.31
N PHE A 234 15.74 11.38 13.40
CA PHE A 234 14.68 11.14 12.44
C PHE A 234 15.24 10.49 11.18
N ALA A 235 14.94 9.21 11.00
CA ALA A 235 15.31 8.47 9.81
C ALA A 235 14.23 8.65 8.73
N ILE A 236 14.40 9.63 7.84
CA ILE A 236 13.38 10.05 6.85
C ILE A 236 12.75 8.89 6.07
N GLN A 237 13.57 7.89 5.72
CA GLN A 237 13.19 6.68 5.00
C GLN A 237 12.15 5.82 5.74
N ARG A 238 12.03 5.96 7.06
CA ARG A 238 11.04 5.23 7.87
C ARG A 238 9.64 5.86 7.83
N HIS A 239 9.52 7.09 7.34
CA HIS A 239 8.27 7.87 7.38
C HIS A 239 7.58 7.98 6.03
N PHE A 240 7.94 7.13 5.06
CA PHE A 240 7.15 6.87 3.87
C PHE A 240 6.32 5.60 4.05
N ASP A 241 5.05 5.67 3.71
CA ASP A 241 4.08 4.58 3.89
C ASP A 241 4.08 3.60 2.72
N VAL A 242 4.37 4.09 1.51
CA VAL A 242 4.47 3.28 0.28
C VAL A 242 5.80 3.58 -0.39
N LYS A 243 6.58 2.53 -0.68
CA LYS A 243 7.92 2.63 -1.28
C LYS A 243 8.01 1.70 -2.47
N PHE A 244 8.39 2.24 -3.61
CA PHE A 244 8.65 1.46 -4.81
C PHE A 244 10.03 1.75 -5.37
N GLY A 245 10.71 0.68 -5.77
CA GLY A 245 12.05 0.74 -6.33
C GLY A 245 12.19 -0.08 -7.60
N THR A 246 13.09 0.36 -8.47
CA THR A 246 13.56 -0.41 -9.63
C THR A 246 15.08 -0.58 -9.55
N SER A 247 15.59 -1.80 -9.68
CA SER A 247 17.02 -2.18 -9.88
C SER A 247 18.11 -1.74 -8.88
N SER A 248 18.07 -0.56 -8.29
CA SER A 248 19.26 0.09 -7.69
C SER A 248 19.19 0.30 -6.19
N ASP A 249 17.99 0.25 -5.61
CA ASP A 249 17.76 0.52 -4.19
C ASP A 249 18.55 -0.36 -3.24
N TYR A 250 19.06 -1.48 -3.75
CA TYR A 250 19.65 -2.55 -2.96
C TYR A 250 21.17 -2.63 -3.12
N LEU A 251 21.76 -2.02 -4.16
CA LEU A 251 23.13 -2.31 -4.58
C LEU A 251 24.22 -1.57 -3.78
N LYS A 252 23.94 -0.41 -3.16
CA LYS A 252 24.98 0.35 -2.43
C LYS A 252 25.57 -0.44 -1.25
N MET A 253 24.76 -1.23 -0.54
CA MET A 253 25.24 -2.05 0.58
C MET A 253 26.12 -3.22 0.12
N PHE A 254 26.10 -3.54 -1.18
CA PHE A 254 26.55 -4.82 -1.71
C PHE A 254 27.59 -4.74 -2.82
N ALA A 255 27.85 -3.54 -3.34
CA ALA A 255 28.62 -3.31 -4.56
C ALA A 255 30.01 -3.95 -4.57
N ASN A 256 30.75 -3.92 -3.45
CA ASN A 256 32.11 -4.48 -3.41
C ASN A 256 32.17 -6.02 -3.48
N LYS A 257 31.08 -6.72 -3.14
CA LYS A 257 31.00 -8.20 -3.14
C LYS A 257 30.14 -8.76 -4.29
N ALA A 258 29.28 -7.94 -4.90
CA ALA A 258 28.31 -8.34 -5.92
C ALA A 258 28.89 -8.51 -7.34
N PHE A 259 30.08 -7.98 -7.64
CA PHE A 259 30.64 -7.96 -8.99
C PHE A 259 31.93 -8.79 -9.19
N PRO A 260 32.00 -10.09 -8.82
CA PRO A 260 33.09 -10.94 -9.28
C PRO A 260 32.93 -11.22 -10.79
N PRO A 261 33.94 -10.93 -11.64
CA PRO A 261 33.88 -11.23 -13.07
C PRO A 261 33.73 -12.73 -13.32
N ARG A 262 32.87 -13.15 -14.26
CA ARG A 262 32.63 -14.58 -14.59
C ARG A 262 33.87 -15.28 -15.18
N SER A 263 34.82 -14.55 -15.75
CA SER A 263 36.06 -15.12 -16.30
C SER A 263 37.30 -14.25 -16.06
N CYS A 264 38.47 -14.89 -15.91
CA CYS A 264 39.78 -14.22 -15.82
C CYS A 264 40.11 -13.42 -17.09
N ILE A 265 39.57 -13.83 -18.24
CA ILE A 265 39.77 -13.17 -19.54
C ILE A 265 39.03 -11.82 -19.57
N LEU A 266 37.79 -11.75 -19.09
CA LEU A 266 37.05 -10.49 -18.97
C LEU A 266 37.73 -9.51 -17.98
N ARG A 267 38.34 -10.02 -16.91
CA ARG A 267 39.12 -9.24 -15.92
C ARG A 267 40.41 -8.65 -16.48
N PHE A 268 41.07 -9.36 -17.42
CA PHE A 268 42.28 -8.89 -18.08
C PHE A 268 41.95 -7.88 -19.19
N MET A 269 40.89 -8.11 -19.96
CA MET A 269 40.52 -7.26 -21.10
C MET A 269 39.79 -5.97 -20.71
N SER A 270 39.11 -5.91 -19.54
CA SER A 270 38.47 -4.68 -19.05
C SER A 270 39.45 -3.61 -18.53
N LYS A 271 40.75 -3.92 -18.43
CA LYS A 271 41.81 -3.03 -17.95
C LYS A 271 42.69 -2.44 -19.06
N VAL A 272 42.44 -2.77 -20.33
CA VAL A 272 43.27 -2.31 -21.46
C VAL A 272 42.53 -1.18 -22.20
N PRO A 273 43.03 0.07 -22.19
CA PRO A 273 42.27 1.26 -22.66
C PRO A 273 42.04 1.34 -24.17
N LEU A 274 42.61 0.42 -24.95
CA LEU A 274 42.63 0.46 -26.42
C LEU A 274 42.39 -0.94 -26.98
N LEU A 275 41.11 -1.34 -27.11
CA LEU A 275 40.76 -2.59 -27.78
C LEU A 275 40.06 -2.32 -29.12
N SER A 276 40.54 -3.02 -30.14
CA SER A 276 40.05 -2.95 -31.52
C SER A 276 38.61 -3.48 -31.64
N THR A 277 37.92 -3.11 -32.72
CA THR A 277 36.53 -3.51 -33.02
C THR A 277 36.32 -5.03 -32.92
N PHE A 278 37.33 -5.82 -33.25
CA PHE A 278 37.31 -7.29 -33.20
C PHE A 278 37.14 -7.82 -31.77
N THR A 279 37.76 -7.20 -30.77
CA THR A 279 37.64 -7.62 -29.36
C THR A 279 36.27 -7.27 -28.77
N ARG A 280 35.67 -6.15 -29.20
CA ARG A 280 34.29 -5.79 -28.83
C ARG A 280 33.29 -6.79 -29.41
N LEU A 281 33.53 -7.25 -30.65
CA LEU A 281 32.77 -8.32 -31.28
C LEU A 281 32.95 -9.66 -30.53
N THR A 282 34.17 -10.04 -30.13
CA THR A 282 34.38 -11.28 -29.35
C THR A 282 33.77 -11.21 -27.96
N LEU A 283 33.83 -10.05 -27.28
CA LEU A 283 33.11 -9.84 -26.01
C LEU A 283 31.59 -9.94 -26.21
N PHE A 284 31.06 -9.38 -27.30
CA PHE A 284 29.66 -9.46 -27.65
C PHE A 284 29.22 -10.91 -27.93
N PHE A 285 29.98 -11.67 -28.71
CA PHE A 285 29.75 -13.11 -28.95
C PHE A 285 29.89 -13.95 -27.68
N PHE A 286 30.87 -13.67 -26.81
CA PHE A 286 31.00 -14.35 -25.53
C PHE A 286 29.83 -14.03 -24.59
N THR A 287 29.36 -12.79 -24.55
CA THR A 287 28.20 -12.38 -23.72
C THR A 287 26.90 -12.96 -24.26
N LEU A 288 26.77 -13.16 -25.58
CA LEU A 288 25.69 -13.93 -26.19
C LEU A 288 25.74 -15.43 -25.84
N LEU A 289 26.94 -15.98 -25.57
CA LEU A 289 27.13 -17.39 -25.18
C LEU A 289 26.99 -17.61 -23.66
N THR A 290 27.37 -16.64 -22.82
CA THR A 290 27.33 -16.73 -21.35
C THR A 290 26.14 -16.01 -20.71
N ASP A 291 25.29 -15.40 -21.53
CA ASP A 291 24.05 -14.67 -21.19
C ASP A 291 24.22 -13.47 -20.23
N SER A 292 25.45 -13.17 -19.75
CA SER A 292 25.75 -12.09 -18.81
C SER A 292 27.25 -11.82 -18.59
N LYS A 293 27.57 -10.60 -18.13
CA LYS A 293 28.93 -10.11 -17.79
C LYS A 293 29.44 -10.58 -16.41
N TYR A 294 28.56 -10.65 -15.40
CA TYR A 294 28.92 -10.94 -14.00
C TYR A 294 28.29 -12.23 -13.50
N SER A 295 28.94 -12.89 -12.52
CA SER A 295 28.34 -14.05 -11.85
C SER A 295 27.30 -13.59 -10.84
N ALA A 296 26.14 -14.23 -10.85
CA ALA A 296 25.07 -14.01 -9.88
C ALA A 296 25.44 -14.41 -8.44
N ASN A 297 26.38 -15.34 -8.26
CA ASN A 297 26.55 -16.06 -6.99
C ASN A 297 26.87 -15.14 -5.80
N GLY A 298 27.77 -14.17 -5.99
CA GLY A 298 28.16 -13.24 -4.92
C GLY A 298 27.01 -12.34 -4.49
N LEU A 299 26.19 -11.89 -5.46
CA LEU A 299 24.99 -11.11 -5.19
C LEU A 299 23.91 -11.95 -4.50
N GLU A 300 23.70 -13.20 -4.92
CA GLU A 300 22.73 -14.10 -4.30
C GLU A 300 23.05 -14.41 -2.84
N SER A 301 24.29 -14.80 -2.52
CA SER A 301 24.70 -15.07 -1.13
C SER A 301 24.45 -13.87 -0.22
N LEU A 302 24.74 -12.67 -0.72
CA LEU A 302 24.60 -11.45 0.04
C LEU A 302 23.14 -11.01 0.24
N LEU A 303 22.29 -11.24 -0.77
CA LEU A 303 20.84 -11.07 -0.64
C LEU A 303 20.25 -12.08 0.35
N MET A 304 20.72 -13.33 0.34
CA MET A 304 20.31 -14.36 1.30
C MET A 304 20.74 -14.01 2.73
N ASP A 305 21.97 -13.52 2.92
CA ASP A 305 22.49 -13.10 4.23
C ASP A 305 21.69 -11.92 4.80
N THR A 306 21.31 -10.97 3.94
CA THR A 306 20.61 -9.74 4.38
C THR A 306 19.12 -9.93 4.58
N TYR A 307 18.46 -10.59 3.62
CA TYR A 307 17.00 -10.72 3.61
C TYR A 307 16.51 -12.08 4.12
N GLY A 308 17.42 -13.03 4.37
CA GLY A 308 17.12 -14.37 4.84
C GLY A 308 16.81 -15.33 3.70
N LEU A 309 17.33 -16.56 3.82
CA LEU A 309 17.18 -17.63 2.83
C LEU A 309 15.72 -18.09 2.62
N HIS A 310 14.92 -18.04 3.69
CA HIS A 310 13.55 -18.58 3.72
C HIS A 310 12.46 -17.53 3.91
N ARG A 311 12.81 -16.25 3.97
CA ARG A 311 11.85 -15.19 4.24
C ARG A 311 10.99 -14.91 3.01
N GLY A 312 9.69 -15.16 3.15
CA GLY A 312 8.67 -14.85 2.17
C GLY A 312 8.47 -13.35 2.01
N ILE A 313 7.94 -12.92 0.87
CA ILE A 313 7.77 -11.49 0.60
C ILE A 313 6.74 -10.80 1.51
N THR A 314 5.75 -11.54 2.02
CA THR A 314 4.67 -11.04 2.90
C THR A 314 4.91 -11.34 4.39
N ASP A 315 6.06 -11.91 4.74
CA ASP A 315 6.44 -12.15 6.13
C ASP A 315 6.55 -10.84 6.89
N CYS A 316 5.90 -10.81 8.06
CA CYS A 316 6.01 -9.70 8.98
C CYS A 316 7.48 -9.39 9.29
N SER A 317 7.83 -8.12 9.25
CA SER A 317 9.21 -7.69 9.36
C SER A 317 9.34 -6.25 9.81
N PHE A 318 10.57 -5.70 9.76
CA PHE A 318 10.82 -4.30 10.02
C PHE A 318 9.91 -3.37 9.19
N ALA A 319 9.58 -3.72 7.94
CA ALA A 319 8.64 -2.96 7.12
C ALA A 319 7.25 -2.90 7.76
N SER A 320 6.74 -4.02 8.27
CA SER A 320 5.46 -4.10 9.00
C SER A 320 5.48 -3.29 10.29
N HIS A 321 6.59 -3.34 11.04
CA HIS A 321 6.79 -2.57 12.27
C HIS A 321 6.71 -1.05 12.02
N ILE A 322 7.23 -0.56 10.88
CA ILE A 322 7.15 0.87 10.52
C ILE A 322 5.94 1.21 9.65
N GLY A 323 5.06 0.25 9.35
CA GLY A 323 3.83 0.48 8.57
C GLY A 323 4.09 0.74 7.10
N SER A 324 5.22 0.25 6.58
CA SER A 324 5.66 0.49 5.21
C SER A 324 5.25 -0.64 4.28
N HIS A 325 4.56 -0.25 3.22
CA HIS A 325 4.27 -1.06 2.05
C HIS A 325 5.42 -0.90 1.07
N VAL A 326 6.02 -2.01 0.65
CA VAL A 326 7.20 -2.03 -0.22
C VAL A 326 6.87 -2.83 -1.47
N GLY A 327 7.22 -2.28 -2.62
CA GLY A 327 7.09 -2.91 -3.92
C GLY A 327 8.36 -2.80 -4.76
N VAL A 328 8.60 -3.81 -5.59
CA VAL A 328 9.73 -3.85 -6.53
C VAL A 328 9.21 -4.18 -7.91
N THR A 329 9.69 -3.47 -8.93
CA THR A 329 9.35 -3.76 -10.33
C THR A 329 10.19 -4.90 -10.88
N LEU A 330 9.58 -5.68 -11.77
CA LEU A 330 10.17 -6.82 -12.44
C LEU A 330 9.72 -6.80 -13.90
N THR A 331 10.55 -7.31 -14.81
CA THR A 331 10.15 -7.56 -16.20
C THR A 331 10.19 -9.06 -16.44
N ARG A 332 9.13 -9.64 -17.00
CA ARG A 332 9.12 -11.07 -17.34
C ARG A 332 9.95 -11.30 -18.61
N ALA A 333 10.90 -12.23 -18.57
CA ALA A 333 11.86 -12.42 -19.66
C ALA A 333 11.21 -12.89 -20.98
N ARG A 334 10.09 -13.63 -20.91
CA ARG A 334 9.47 -14.25 -22.09
C ARG A 334 8.75 -13.28 -23.02
N ASP A 335 8.15 -12.22 -22.48
CA ASP A 335 7.22 -11.33 -23.19
C ASP A 335 7.38 -9.85 -22.82
N GLY A 336 8.32 -9.50 -21.94
CA GLY A 336 8.56 -8.13 -21.52
C GLY A 336 7.45 -7.52 -20.67
N ALA A 337 6.47 -8.32 -20.21
CA ALA A 337 5.39 -7.82 -19.38
C ALA A 337 5.93 -7.34 -18.02
N GLY A 338 5.44 -6.19 -17.55
CA GLY A 338 5.83 -5.61 -16.28
C GLY A 338 5.09 -6.24 -15.09
N PHE A 339 5.84 -6.53 -14.04
CA PHE A 339 5.35 -7.12 -12.81
C PHE A 339 5.78 -6.31 -11.59
N ILE A 340 5.02 -6.44 -10.49
CA ILE A 340 5.46 -5.97 -9.17
C ILE A 340 5.41 -7.07 -8.12
N ALA A 341 6.42 -7.10 -7.26
CA ALA A 341 6.47 -7.94 -6.08
C ALA A 341 6.33 -7.07 -4.82
N THR A 342 5.39 -7.40 -3.94
CA THR A 342 4.96 -6.52 -2.84
C THR A 342 4.83 -7.25 -1.51
N ASN A 343 5.07 -6.57 -0.38
CA ASN A 343 4.92 -7.15 0.97
C ASN A 343 3.48 -7.22 1.50
N TYR A 344 2.47 -6.76 0.76
CA TYR A 344 1.08 -6.64 1.23
C TYR A 344 0.05 -7.42 0.40
N ASN A 345 0.52 -8.36 -0.44
CA ASN A 345 -0.34 -9.34 -1.11
C ASN A 345 -1.55 -8.72 -1.84
N GLN A 346 -1.33 -7.76 -2.73
CA GLN A 346 -2.37 -7.16 -3.56
C GLN A 346 -3.60 -6.64 -2.80
N ALA A 347 -3.47 -6.28 -1.52
CA ALA A 347 -4.59 -5.71 -0.79
C ALA A 347 -5.04 -4.38 -1.43
N GLY A 348 -6.33 -4.08 -1.32
CA GLY A 348 -6.94 -2.89 -1.88
C GLY A 348 -7.71 -3.11 -3.18
N CYS A 349 -8.45 -2.08 -3.59
CA CYS A 349 -9.22 -2.10 -4.84
C CYS A 349 -8.37 -1.51 -5.97
N ARG A 350 -8.35 -2.20 -7.11
CA ARG A 350 -7.65 -1.74 -8.33
C ARG A 350 -8.61 -1.72 -9.50
N PRO A 351 -8.35 -0.88 -10.52
CA PRO A 351 -9.05 -0.96 -11.80
C PRO A 351 -8.88 -2.34 -12.44
N GLU A 352 -9.85 -2.74 -13.28
CA GLU A 352 -9.82 -4.02 -14.00
C GLU A 352 -8.62 -4.13 -14.96
N ILE A 353 -8.19 -3.01 -15.54
CA ILE A 353 -7.09 -2.96 -16.50
C ILE A 353 -5.91 -2.22 -15.88
N LEU A 354 -4.78 -2.92 -15.79
CA LEU A 354 -3.49 -2.41 -15.33
C LEU A 354 -2.43 -2.64 -16.41
N ASP A 355 -1.47 -1.73 -16.50
CA ASP A 355 -0.26 -1.82 -17.33
C ASP A 355 0.83 -2.70 -16.70
N TYR A 356 0.62 -3.16 -15.47
CA TYR A 356 1.45 -4.13 -14.76
C TYR A 356 0.59 -5.21 -14.10
N SER A 357 1.21 -6.34 -13.78
CA SER A 357 0.62 -7.39 -12.96
C SER A 357 1.34 -7.51 -11.63
N HIS A 358 0.67 -7.96 -10.58
CA HIS A 358 1.41 -8.43 -9.41
C HIS A 358 2.00 -9.81 -9.72
N LEU A 359 3.20 -10.07 -9.24
CA LEU A 359 3.79 -11.40 -9.26
C LEU A 359 2.80 -12.34 -8.52
N PRO A 360 2.16 -13.28 -9.24
CA PRO A 360 0.77 -13.63 -8.96
C PRO A 360 0.53 -14.22 -7.58
N SER A 361 -0.65 -13.91 -7.06
CA SER A 361 -1.20 -14.48 -5.84
C SER A 361 -1.99 -15.75 -6.16
N GLY A 362 -1.72 -16.78 -5.39
CA GLY A 362 -2.15 -18.18 -5.49
C GLY A 362 -1.08 -19.00 -4.75
N CYS A 363 -1.40 -20.21 -4.26
CA CYS A 363 -0.49 -21.03 -3.41
C CYS A 363 0.99 -20.87 -3.78
N GLY A 364 1.73 -20.02 -3.06
CA GLY A 364 3.13 -19.76 -3.39
C GLY A 364 3.62 -18.34 -3.18
N GLN A 365 2.81 -17.36 -2.79
CA GLN A 365 3.36 -16.05 -2.44
C GLN A 365 4.24 -16.11 -1.17
N GLN A 366 3.88 -16.96 -0.21
CA GLN A 366 4.78 -17.33 0.89
C GLN A 366 6.03 -18.09 0.41
N ALA A 367 5.94 -18.77 -0.74
CA ALA A 367 7.08 -19.48 -1.34
C ALA A 367 8.01 -18.56 -2.12
N VAL A 368 7.55 -17.37 -2.54
CA VAL A 368 8.39 -16.35 -3.18
C VAL A 368 9.22 -15.66 -2.11
N LYS A 369 10.54 -15.75 -2.26
CA LYS A 369 11.50 -15.21 -1.28
C LYS A 369 12.00 -13.84 -1.70
N TRP A 370 12.24 -12.97 -0.72
CA TRP A 370 12.79 -11.63 -0.99
C TRP A 370 14.09 -11.68 -1.79
N TRP A 371 15.01 -12.58 -1.47
CA TRP A 371 16.29 -12.66 -2.18
C TRP A 371 16.14 -13.06 -3.66
N GLU A 372 15.15 -13.90 -4.01
CA GLU A 372 14.87 -14.27 -5.41
C GLU A 372 14.33 -13.08 -6.20
N VAL A 373 13.37 -12.35 -5.61
CA VAL A 373 12.78 -11.15 -6.18
C VAL A 373 13.82 -10.06 -6.39
N LEU A 374 14.65 -9.79 -5.39
CA LEU A 374 15.69 -8.76 -5.47
C LEU A 374 16.79 -9.16 -6.46
N ARG A 375 17.12 -10.45 -6.56
CA ARG A 375 18.04 -10.95 -7.58
C ARG A 375 17.48 -10.76 -8.99
N ALA A 376 16.18 -11.02 -9.19
CA ALA A 376 15.52 -10.77 -10.47
C ALA A 376 15.44 -9.27 -10.81
N ALA A 377 15.09 -8.43 -9.83
CA ALA A 377 14.96 -6.98 -10.01
C ALA A 377 16.28 -6.30 -10.38
N THR A 378 17.42 -6.89 -9.98
CA THR A 378 18.77 -6.41 -10.28
C THR A 378 19.38 -7.09 -11.52
N SER A 379 18.66 -7.98 -12.21
CA SER A 379 19.12 -8.68 -13.42
C SER A 379 19.04 -7.79 -14.67
N ALA A 380 19.83 -6.72 -14.74
CA ALA A 380 19.89 -5.90 -15.95
C ALA A 380 20.45 -6.74 -17.11
N PRO A 381 19.79 -6.76 -18.30
CA PRO A 381 20.35 -7.43 -19.47
C PRO A 381 21.78 -6.98 -19.74
N TYR A 382 22.61 -7.86 -20.28
CA TYR A 382 24.06 -7.72 -20.42
C TYR A 382 24.85 -7.85 -19.10
N TYR A 383 24.34 -7.35 -17.96
CA TYR A 383 25.04 -7.42 -16.68
C TYR A 383 24.89 -8.77 -15.99
N PHE A 384 23.66 -9.25 -15.86
CA PHE A 384 23.29 -10.45 -15.12
C PHE A 384 22.23 -11.26 -15.85
N ASP A 385 22.31 -12.58 -15.72
CA ASP A 385 21.32 -13.52 -16.24
C ASP A 385 19.97 -13.36 -15.53
N GLY A 386 18.88 -13.65 -16.25
CA GLY A 386 17.53 -13.63 -15.70
C GLY A 386 17.38 -14.64 -14.56
N LYS A 387 16.62 -14.27 -13.53
CA LYS A 387 16.39 -15.13 -12.36
C LYS A 387 15.05 -15.84 -12.47
N ARG A 388 15.08 -17.16 -12.32
CA ARG A 388 13.86 -17.93 -12.09
C ARG A 388 13.34 -17.65 -10.69
N VAL A 389 12.12 -17.13 -10.61
CA VAL A 389 11.37 -17.01 -9.36
C VAL A 389 10.51 -18.26 -9.21
N SER A 390 10.65 -18.95 -8.07
CA SER A 390 10.05 -20.25 -7.79
C SER A 390 8.55 -20.24 -8.08
N GLY A 391 8.08 -21.11 -8.98
CA GLY A 391 6.66 -21.21 -9.39
C GLY A 391 6.15 -20.18 -10.39
N HIS A 392 6.96 -19.17 -10.76
CA HIS A 392 6.46 -17.97 -11.45
C HIS A 392 7.11 -17.68 -12.82
N GLY A 393 8.23 -18.33 -13.12
CA GLY A 393 8.98 -18.16 -14.38
C GLY A 393 10.26 -17.35 -14.22
N ILE A 394 10.83 -16.91 -15.35
CA ILE A 394 12.08 -16.15 -15.38
C ILE A 394 11.77 -14.65 -15.47
N TYR A 395 12.35 -13.89 -14.54
CA TYR A 395 12.23 -12.44 -14.44
C TYR A 395 13.61 -11.79 -14.53
N GLN A 396 13.60 -10.54 -14.96
CA GLN A 396 14.77 -9.69 -15.12
C GLN A 396 14.45 -8.28 -14.62
N ASP A 397 15.40 -7.37 -14.78
CA ASP A 397 15.31 -6.00 -14.28
C ASP A 397 14.00 -5.31 -14.69
N GLY A 398 13.31 -4.76 -13.69
CA GLY A 398 12.10 -3.96 -13.86
C GLY A 398 12.30 -2.71 -14.71
N GLY A 399 13.54 -2.23 -14.85
CA GLY A 399 13.91 -1.07 -15.65
C GLY A 399 13.48 -1.17 -17.11
N LEU A 400 13.43 -2.38 -17.68
CA LEU A 400 12.99 -2.58 -19.06
C LEU A 400 11.52 -2.22 -19.29
N ALA A 401 10.67 -2.36 -18.27
CA ALA A 401 9.26 -2.00 -18.31
C ALA A 401 9.00 -0.65 -17.62
N PHE A 402 9.50 -0.50 -16.40
CA PHE A 402 9.23 0.63 -15.50
C PHE A 402 10.49 1.06 -14.74
N ASN A 403 11.39 1.81 -15.39
CA ASN A 403 12.59 2.34 -14.73
C ASN A 403 12.31 3.40 -13.67
N ASN A 404 11.20 4.12 -13.78
CA ASN A 404 10.67 5.00 -12.75
C ASN A 404 9.31 4.47 -12.31
N PRO A 405 9.18 3.90 -11.09
CA PRO A 405 7.94 3.29 -10.64
C PRO A 405 6.93 4.27 -10.03
N ALA A 406 7.09 5.59 -10.18
CA ALA A 406 6.26 6.58 -9.50
C ALA A 406 4.76 6.45 -9.81
N SER A 407 4.41 6.17 -11.07
CA SER A 407 3.01 5.96 -11.46
C SER A 407 2.41 4.73 -10.79
N ILE A 408 3.19 3.65 -10.67
CA ILE A 408 2.78 2.42 -9.97
C ILE A 408 2.64 2.70 -8.48
N ALA A 409 3.62 3.35 -7.87
CA ALA A 409 3.61 3.69 -6.45
C ALA A 409 2.40 4.55 -6.06
N LEU A 410 2.05 5.54 -6.88
CA LEU A 410 0.86 6.37 -6.70
C LEU A 410 -0.42 5.54 -6.75
N ARG A 411 -0.54 4.67 -7.75
CA ARG A 411 -1.72 3.81 -7.95
C ARG A 411 -1.89 2.81 -6.81
N GLU A 412 -0.81 2.18 -6.38
CA GLU A 412 -0.82 1.24 -5.26
C GLU A 412 -1.13 1.95 -3.93
N ALA A 413 -0.65 3.18 -3.73
CA ALA A 413 -1.03 3.97 -2.55
C ALA A 413 -2.54 4.27 -2.52
N VAL A 414 -3.12 4.63 -3.67
CA VAL A 414 -4.58 4.81 -3.78
C VAL A 414 -5.32 3.51 -3.49
N ALA A 415 -4.87 2.38 -4.03
CA ALA A 415 -5.48 1.08 -3.81
C ALA A 415 -5.46 0.65 -2.33
N LEU A 416 -4.36 0.91 -1.63
CA LEU A 416 -4.17 0.60 -0.21
C LEU A 416 -4.98 1.52 0.71
N THR A 417 -5.47 2.66 0.22
CA THR A 417 -6.25 3.60 1.02
C THR A 417 -7.74 3.20 0.97
N PRO A 418 -8.41 2.94 2.12
CA PRO A 418 -9.77 2.40 2.14
C PRO A 418 -10.84 3.22 1.38
N ASP A 419 -10.68 4.54 1.32
CA ASP A 419 -11.58 5.46 0.61
C ASP A 419 -11.08 5.83 -0.79
N GLY A 420 -10.00 5.19 -1.26
CA GLY A 420 -9.37 5.47 -2.55
C GLY A 420 -8.77 6.86 -2.66
N ALA A 421 -8.47 7.52 -1.54
CA ALA A 421 -7.97 8.88 -1.59
C ALA A 421 -6.48 8.96 -1.99
N GLU A 422 -6.13 10.04 -2.71
CA GLU A 422 -4.74 10.26 -3.13
C GLU A 422 -3.79 10.48 -1.94
N PRO A 423 -2.52 10.04 -2.06
CA PRO A 423 -1.49 10.34 -1.08
C PRO A 423 -1.23 11.84 -0.98
N SER A 424 -0.72 12.29 0.17
CA SER A 424 -0.39 13.70 0.38
C SER A 424 0.85 14.13 -0.40
N ILE A 425 1.82 13.23 -0.51
CA ILE A 425 3.13 13.49 -1.12
C ILE A 425 3.54 12.27 -1.93
N LEU A 426 4.10 12.52 -3.11
CA LEU A 426 4.91 11.56 -3.86
C LEU A 426 6.28 12.19 -4.13
N LEU A 427 7.33 11.54 -3.63
CA LEU A 427 8.72 11.88 -3.92
C LEU A 427 9.32 10.85 -4.86
N SER A 428 9.74 11.27 -6.05
CA SER A 428 10.50 10.47 -7.01
C SER A 428 11.98 10.85 -6.97
N LEU A 429 12.85 9.87 -6.78
CA LEU A 429 14.30 10.05 -6.72
C LEU A 429 14.96 9.40 -7.93
N GLY A 430 15.61 10.22 -8.73
CA GLY A 430 16.34 9.78 -9.91
C GLY A 430 17.75 9.30 -9.60
N THR A 431 18.32 8.56 -10.56
CA THR A 431 19.71 8.09 -10.55
C THR A 431 20.56 8.78 -11.63
N GLY A 432 20.15 9.98 -12.04
CA GLY A 432 20.76 10.74 -13.13
C GLY A 432 20.18 10.41 -14.50
N SER A 433 19.84 11.47 -15.24
CA SER A 433 19.30 11.40 -16.60
C SER A 433 20.32 12.00 -17.55
N SER A 434 21.01 11.18 -18.37
CA SER A 434 21.91 11.75 -19.38
C SER A 434 21.09 12.33 -20.53
N ALA A 435 21.37 13.59 -20.89
CA ALA A 435 20.92 14.12 -22.16
C ALA A 435 21.45 13.23 -23.30
N PRO A 436 20.67 12.99 -24.37
CA PRO A 436 21.18 12.28 -25.52
C PRO A 436 22.41 13.02 -26.05
N LEU A 437 23.52 12.28 -26.13
CA LEU A 437 24.81 12.74 -26.64
C LEU A 437 24.63 13.64 -27.87
N ARG A 438 24.82 14.95 -27.69
CA ARG A 438 24.94 15.95 -28.77
C ARG A 438 26.31 15.88 -29.45
N LYS A 439 26.93 14.68 -29.53
CA LYS A 439 28.22 14.49 -30.23
C LYS A 439 27.95 14.28 -31.71
N TYR A 440 28.54 15.16 -32.51
CA TYR A 440 28.69 15.20 -33.98
C TYR A 440 28.03 14.05 -34.76
N LEU A 441 27.02 14.43 -35.55
CA LEU A 441 26.28 13.61 -36.51
C LEU A 441 27.23 12.79 -37.40
N SER A 442 27.46 11.54 -37.02
CA SER A 442 27.98 10.49 -37.90
C SER A 442 26.80 9.79 -38.54
N ILE A 443 26.82 9.61 -39.87
CA ILE A 443 25.80 8.88 -40.65
C ILE A 443 25.52 7.48 -40.06
N VAL A 444 26.50 6.87 -39.38
CA VAL A 444 26.37 5.57 -38.71
C VAL A 444 25.34 5.61 -37.58
N TYR A 445 25.22 6.72 -36.84
CA TYR A 445 24.26 6.89 -35.74
C TYR A 445 22.80 7.00 -36.21
N GLU A 446 22.55 7.28 -37.49
CA GLU A 446 21.21 7.32 -38.10
C GLU A 446 20.78 5.97 -38.69
N THR A 447 21.65 4.96 -38.66
CA THR A 447 21.29 3.63 -39.14
C THR A 447 20.22 2.97 -38.26
N PHE A 448 19.46 2.05 -38.84
CA PHE A 448 18.36 1.33 -38.19
C PHE A 448 18.65 0.82 -36.76
N PRO A 449 19.75 0.09 -36.47
CA PRO A 449 19.97 -0.46 -35.14
C PRO A 449 20.18 0.61 -34.06
N PHE A 450 20.90 1.68 -34.36
CA PHE A 450 21.11 2.78 -33.41
C PHE A 450 19.86 3.62 -33.21
N ARG A 451 19.02 3.80 -34.24
CA ARG A 451 17.71 4.47 -34.11
C ARG A 451 16.76 3.67 -33.21
N VAL A 452 16.66 2.36 -33.43
CA VAL A 452 15.84 1.47 -32.59
C VAL A 452 16.35 1.47 -31.15
N GLY A 453 17.67 1.34 -30.94
CA GLY A 453 18.28 1.42 -29.61
C GLY A 453 17.98 2.74 -28.89
N ARG A 454 18.05 3.87 -29.59
CA ARG A 454 17.69 5.20 -29.04
C ARG A 454 16.22 5.28 -28.65
N ALA A 455 15.32 4.79 -29.51
CA ALA A 455 13.89 4.80 -29.23
C ALA A 455 13.54 3.94 -28.00
N LEU A 456 14.19 2.77 -27.88
CA LEU A 456 14.06 1.91 -26.70
C LEU A 456 14.59 2.59 -25.43
N TRP A 457 15.78 3.21 -25.49
CA TRP A 457 16.35 3.93 -24.37
C TRP A 457 15.47 5.11 -23.93
N HIS A 458 14.88 5.83 -24.89
CA HIS A 458 13.94 6.91 -24.60
C HIS A 458 12.68 6.40 -23.90
N ARG A 459 12.13 5.24 -24.31
CA ARG A 459 10.97 4.65 -23.62
C ARG A 459 11.28 4.18 -22.21
N VAL A 460 12.51 3.74 -21.97
CA VAL A 460 12.98 3.28 -20.65
C VAL A 460 13.50 4.45 -19.79
N SER A 461 13.53 5.68 -20.31
CA SER A 461 14.00 6.86 -19.59
C SER A 461 13.11 7.21 -18.40
N SER A 462 13.69 7.21 -17.20
CA SER A 462 13.01 7.62 -15.98
C SER A 462 12.41 9.03 -16.04
N ARG A 463 13.09 9.94 -16.77
CA ARG A 463 12.62 11.31 -16.96
C ARG A 463 11.35 11.36 -17.80
N THR A 464 11.31 10.59 -18.88
CA THR A 464 10.13 10.53 -19.76
C THR A 464 8.92 9.97 -19.00
N SER A 465 9.13 8.93 -18.18
CA SER A 465 8.08 8.36 -17.33
C SER A 465 7.58 9.37 -16.28
N TRP A 466 8.47 10.16 -15.68
CA TRP A 466 8.09 11.23 -14.76
C TRP A 466 7.29 12.33 -15.45
N ASP A 467 7.77 12.84 -16.59
CA ASP A 467 7.11 13.90 -17.34
C ASP A 467 5.72 13.45 -17.82
N THR A 468 5.58 12.16 -18.17
CA THR A 468 4.28 11.55 -18.50
C THR A 468 3.33 11.54 -17.30
N LEU A 469 3.81 11.16 -16.10
CA LEU A 469 3.00 11.18 -14.87
C LEU A 469 2.53 12.60 -14.52
N VAL A 470 3.42 13.58 -14.61
CA VAL A 470 3.09 14.99 -14.34
C VAL A 470 2.13 15.54 -15.40
N GLY A 471 2.35 15.21 -16.68
CA GLY A 471 1.51 15.67 -17.80
C GLY A 471 0.09 15.09 -17.79
N HIS A 472 -0.11 13.89 -17.23
CA HIS A 472 -1.42 13.26 -17.09
C HIS A 472 -2.06 13.50 -15.71
N ARG A 473 -1.48 14.39 -14.89
CA ARG A 473 -2.03 14.74 -13.58
C ARG A 473 -3.38 15.44 -13.74
N ARG A 474 -4.37 15.00 -12.96
CA ARG A 474 -5.67 15.67 -12.90
C ARG A 474 -5.55 17.05 -12.24
N SER A 475 -6.30 18.03 -12.74
CA SER A 475 -6.27 19.40 -12.20
C SER A 475 -6.74 19.51 -10.74
N ASP A 476 -7.58 18.57 -10.29
CA ASP A 476 -8.10 18.47 -8.92
C ASP A 476 -7.25 17.58 -8.00
N SER A 477 -6.15 17.00 -8.51
CA SER A 477 -5.27 16.12 -7.73
C SER A 477 -4.64 16.87 -6.55
N LYS A 478 -4.80 16.30 -5.36
CA LYS A 478 -4.29 16.86 -4.10
C LYS A 478 -2.91 16.33 -3.73
N CYS A 479 -2.36 15.41 -4.51
CA CYS A 479 -1.03 14.87 -4.28
C CYS A 479 0.06 15.86 -4.66
N ASN A 480 0.94 16.22 -3.71
CA ASN A 480 2.12 17.02 -4.00
C ASN A 480 3.21 16.14 -4.62
N LEU A 481 3.54 16.41 -5.89
CA LEU A 481 4.56 15.68 -6.63
C LEU A 481 5.91 16.40 -6.54
N TYR A 482 6.94 15.71 -6.10
CA TYR A 482 8.32 16.20 -6.06
C TYR A 482 9.25 15.23 -6.78
N ARG A 483 10.22 15.75 -7.52
CA ARG A 483 11.32 14.97 -8.09
C ARG A 483 12.66 15.62 -7.78
N LEU A 484 13.61 14.79 -7.35
CA LEU A 484 15.02 15.13 -7.26
C LEU A 484 15.78 14.22 -8.21
N ASP A 485 16.54 14.79 -9.13
CA ASP A 485 17.34 14.06 -10.12
C ASP A 485 18.61 14.87 -10.45
N ASP A 486 19.61 14.19 -11.02
CA ASP A 486 20.77 14.85 -11.62
C ASP A 486 20.49 15.09 -13.11
N ASP A 487 20.07 16.32 -13.42
CA ASP A 487 19.80 16.82 -14.77
C ASP A 487 21.05 17.46 -15.42
N SER A 488 22.26 17.25 -14.87
CA SER A 488 23.48 17.81 -15.46
C SER A 488 23.80 17.21 -16.84
N GLU A 489 24.35 18.02 -17.74
CA GLU A 489 24.73 17.59 -19.10
C GLU A 489 25.96 16.65 -19.14
N GLN A 490 26.50 16.29 -17.97
CA GLN A 490 27.65 15.40 -17.87
C GLN A 490 27.25 13.95 -18.18
N GLU A 491 28.16 13.20 -18.81
CA GLU A 491 27.97 11.76 -18.99
C GLU A 491 27.84 11.08 -17.63
N ASN A 492 26.79 10.29 -17.45
CA ASN A 492 26.59 9.54 -16.22
C ASN A 492 27.63 8.41 -16.12
N PRO A 493 28.09 8.07 -14.90
CA PRO A 493 28.97 6.93 -14.70
C PRO A 493 28.28 5.63 -15.10
N LEU A 494 29.08 4.62 -15.46
CA LEU A 494 28.58 3.30 -15.83
C LEU A 494 27.84 2.64 -14.65
N LEU A 495 26.85 1.80 -14.96
CA LEU A 495 25.98 1.15 -13.97
C LEU A 495 26.72 0.23 -12.99
N ASP A 496 27.93 -0.18 -13.32
CA ASP A 496 28.81 -1.12 -12.61
C ASP A 496 30.14 -0.49 -12.15
N ASP A 497 30.31 0.83 -12.29
CA ASP A 497 31.50 1.54 -11.79
C ASP A 497 31.40 1.82 -10.29
N VAL A 498 31.81 0.82 -9.50
CA VAL A 498 31.78 0.86 -8.04
C VAL A 498 32.60 2.02 -7.45
N THR A 499 33.59 2.55 -8.18
CA THR A 499 34.42 3.68 -7.71
C THR A 499 33.63 5.00 -7.63
N GLN A 500 32.51 5.09 -8.35
CA GLN A 500 31.69 6.30 -8.45
C GLN A 500 30.59 6.38 -7.39
N ILE A 501 30.45 5.38 -6.50
CA ILE A 501 29.38 5.35 -5.49
C ILE A 501 29.40 6.57 -4.58
N ASP A 502 30.56 6.89 -3.98
CA ASP A 502 30.69 8.02 -3.06
C ASP A 502 30.62 9.37 -3.79
N PRO A 503 31.30 9.57 -4.94
CA PRO A 503 31.12 10.77 -5.76
C PRO A 503 29.66 11.03 -6.16
N VAL A 504 28.93 10.02 -6.63
CA VAL A 504 27.52 10.14 -7.03
C VAL A 504 26.64 10.50 -5.83
N HIS A 505 26.86 9.86 -4.69
CA HIS A 505 26.14 10.17 -3.46
C HIS A 505 26.36 11.62 -3.01
N GLN A 506 27.61 12.07 -3.00
CA GLN A 506 27.95 13.43 -2.58
C GLN A 506 27.42 14.49 -3.55
N LYS A 507 27.57 14.26 -4.86
CA LYS A 507 27.01 15.13 -5.91
C LYS A 507 25.50 15.26 -5.77
N ALA A 508 24.78 14.17 -5.58
CA ALA A 508 23.33 14.19 -5.38
C ALA A 508 22.93 15.00 -4.13
N LYS A 509 23.68 14.85 -3.03
CA LYS A 509 23.47 15.64 -1.81
C LYS A 509 23.62 17.14 -2.08
N GLU A 510 24.64 17.54 -2.84
CA GLU A 510 24.88 18.95 -3.21
C GLU A 510 23.80 19.49 -4.15
N ILE A 511 23.39 18.71 -5.15
CA ILE A 511 22.28 19.05 -6.06
C ILE A 511 21.00 19.30 -5.28
N ALA A 512 20.63 18.42 -4.34
CA ALA A 512 19.44 18.61 -3.53
C ALA A 512 19.54 19.88 -2.67
N LYS A 513 20.69 20.13 -2.03
CA LYS A 513 20.90 21.35 -1.22
C LYS A 513 20.80 22.63 -2.03
N GLY A 514 21.24 22.61 -3.29
CA GLY A 514 21.10 23.73 -4.21
C GLY A 514 19.71 23.88 -4.82
N SER A 515 18.81 22.90 -4.64
CA SER A 515 17.50 22.89 -5.28
C SER A 515 16.47 23.72 -4.50
N PRO A 516 15.70 24.60 -5.18
CA PRO A 516 14.60 25.32 -4.54
C PRO A 516 13.46 24.39 -4.10
N ILE A 517 13.45 23.13 -4.59
CA ILE A 517 12.47 22.12 -4.23
C ILE A 517 12.67 21.64 -2.79
N LEU A 518 13.93 21.55 -2.32
CA LEU A 518 14.26 20.88 -1.06
C LEU A 518 13.56 21.51 0.18
N PRO A 519 13.59 22.84 0.40
CA PRO A 519 12.91 23.44 1.55
C PRO A 519 11.38 23.27 1.49
N SER A 520 10.80 23.35 0.29
CA SER A 520 9.37 23.12 0.08
C SER A 520 8.99 21.67 0.33
N LEU A 521 9.80 20.71 -0.13
CA LEU A 521 9.61 19.29 0.13
C LEU A 521 9.71 18.98 1.62
N ALA A 522 10.74 19.46 2.32
CA ALA A 522 10.92 19.26 3.76
C ALA A 522 9.72 19.81 4.55
N CYS A 523 9.26 21.03 4.22
CA CYS A 523 8.09 21.64 4.85
C CYS A 523 6.81 20.82 4.61
N SER A 524 6.55 20.38 3.36
CA SER A 524 5.41 19.51 3.04
C SER A 524 5.51 18.19 3.80
N PHE A 525 6.68 17.56 3.78
CA PHE A 525 6.91 16.28 4.42
C PHE A 525 6.67 16.35 5.93
N SER A 526 7.25 17.34 6.61
CA SER A 526 7.04 17.57 8.03
C SER A 526 5.57 17.82 8.36
N SER A 527 4.85 18.60 7.54
CA SER A 527 3.40 18.82 7.72
C SER A 527 2.58 17.53 7.53
N ALA A 528 3.05 16.61 6.67
CA ALA A 528 2.41 15.32 6.41
C ALA A 528 2.51 14.36 7.60
N LEU A 529 3.46 14.56 8.52
CA LEU A 529 3.62 13.74 9.73
C LEU A 529 2.49 13.93 10.75
N PHE A 530 1.79 15.06 10.70
CA PHE A 530 0.72 15.39 11.64
C PHE A 530 -0.64 14.93 11.13
N TYR A 531 -1.46 14.45 12.06
CA TYR A 531 -2.85 14.09 11.83
C TYR A 531 -3.67 14.34 13.09
N PHE A 532 -4.99 14.40 12.93
CA PHE A 532 -5.92 14.57 14.05
C PHE A 532 -6.60 13.25 14.39
N GLN A 533 -6.68 12.91 15.67
CA GLN A 533 -7.49 11.78 16.11
C GLN A 533 -8.77 12.32 16.74
N LEU A 534 -9.86 11.57 16.62
CA LEU A 534 -11.07 11.88 17.34
C LEU A 534 -10.91 11.45 18.79
N ASP A 535 -11.37 12.29 19.71
CA ASP A 535 -11.39 11.92 21.11
C ASP A 535 -12.55 10.96 21.35
N GLU A 536 -12.27 9.67 21.44
CA GLU A 536 -13.28 8.63 21.69
C GLU A 536 -13.95 8.77 23.07
N SER A 537 -13.35 9.51 24.00
CA SER A 537 -13.96 9.80 25.32
C SER A 537 -15.08 10.86 25.23
N HIS A 538 -15.11 11.63 24.15
CA HIS A 538 -16.13 12.64 23.86
C HIS A 538 -16.83 12.30 22.54
N PRO A 539 -17.84 11.42 22.58
CA PRO A 539 -18.55 11.00 21.38
C PRO A 539 -19.18 12.19 20.67
N THR A 540 -19.17 12.14 19.34
CA THR A 540 -19.69 13.22 18.51
C THR A 540 -21.22 13.29 18.60
N PHE A 541 -21.76 14.47 18.91
CA PHE A 541 -23.22 14.67 19.03
C PHE A 541 -23.77 15.58 17.93
N PHE A 542 -24.98 15.27 17.44
CA PHE A 542 -25.72 16.19 16.59
C PHE A 542 -26.48 17.20 17.44
N ARG A 543 -26.18 18.49 17.31
CA ARG A 543 -26.86 19.58 18.00
C ARG A 543 -27.07 20.77 17.06
N ASN A 544 -28.28 21.34 17.07
CA ASN A 544 -28.61 22.53 16.30
C ASN A 544 -28.30 22.45 14.78
N GLY A 545 -28.52 21.28 14.17
CA GLY A 545 -28.26 21.07 12.74
C GLY A 545 -26.78 20.90 12.37
N ARG A 546 -25.90 20.74 13.36
CA ARG A 546 -24.46 20.57 13.19
C ARG A 546 -23.95 19.45 14.11
N TYR A 547 -22.81 18.87 13.78
CA TYR A 547 -22.17 17.90 14.66
C TYR A 547 -21.03 18.54 15.44
N GLU A 548 -21.04 18.33 16.74
CA GLU A 548 -19.99 18.76 17.67
C GLU A 548 -19.00 17.60 17.82
N CYS A 549 -17.86 17.70 17.11
CA CYS A 549 -16.74 16.75 17.23
C CYS A 549 -15.68 17.32 18.16
N THR A 550 -15.19 16.51 19.11
CA THR A 550 -13.96 16.81 19.82
C THR A 550 -12.82 16.03 19.20
N PHE A 551 -11.78 16.73 18.77
CA PHE A 551 -10.55 16.11 18.30
C PHE A 551 -9.54 16.12 19.44
N ALA A 552 -8.82 15.01 19.58
CA ALA A 552 -7.57 15.00 20.32
C ALA A 552 -6.56 15.95 19.64
N ALA A 553 -5.63 16.50 20.42
CA ALA A 553 -4.57 17.35 19.92
C ALA A 553 -3.83 16.71 18.72
N PRO A 554 -3.24 17.50 17.80
CA PRO A 554 -2.51 16.95 16.66
C PRO A 554 -1.48 15.91 17.13
N VAL A 555 -1.61 14.69 16.64
CA VAL A 555 -0.76 13.57 17.08
C VAL A 555 0.40 13.47 16.11
N ASN A 556 1.62 13.44 16.67
CA ASN A 556 2.80 12.96 15.98
C ASN A 556 3.34 11.76 16.76
N PRO A 557 3.28 10.53 16.22
CA PRO A 557 3.67 9.33 16.95
C PRO A 557 5.19 9.19 17.06
N TYR A 558 5.97 10.05 16.41
CA TYR A 558 7.40 9.87 16.27
C TYR A 558 8.22 10.62 17.32
N PHE A 559 7.73 11.73 17.88
CA PHE A 559 8.42 12.44 18.97
C PHE A 559 7.49 13.24 19.88
N SER A 560 7.95 13.47 21.12
CA SER A 560 7.42 14.51 21.99
C SER A 560 8.03 15.87 21.61
N LYS A 561 7.24 16.95 21.66
CA LYS A 561 7.69 18.34 21.43
C LYS A 561 8.30 18.67 20.05
N VAL A 562 7.86 17.98 18.98
CA VAL A 562 8.32 18.22 17.58
C VAL A 562 8.24 19.70 17.17
N HIS A 563 7.26 20.46 17.68
CA HIS A 563 7.07 21.88 17.33
C HIS A 563 8.31 22.74 17.57
N GLN A 564 9.19 22.37 18.51
CA GLN A 564 10.45 23.09 18.78
C GLN A 564 11.44 23.00 17.62
N PHE A 565 11.27 22.02 16.73
CA PHE A 565 12.11 21.77 15.56
C PHE A 565 11.43 22.19 14.25
N LEU A 566 10.21 22.73 14.28
CA LEU A 566 9.48 23.11 13.08
C LEU A 566 9.70 24.57 12.72
N SER A 567 9.91 24.82 11.42
CA SER A 567 9.94 26.20 10.91
C SER A 567 8.56 26.86 10.94
N PRO A 568 8.47 28.20 11.02
CA PRO A 568 7.20 28.92 10.91
C PRO A 568 6.42 28.60 9.62
N LYS A 569 7.12 28.35 8.51
CA LYS A 569 6.50 27.91 7.25
C LYS A 569 5.83 26.54 7.37
N THR A 570 6.44 25.63 8.14
CA THR A 570 5.90 24.30 8.40
C THR A 570 4.63 24.39 9.24
N LEU A 571 4.65 25.23 10.28
CA LEU A 571 3.47 25.52 11.10
C LEU A 571 2.33 26.09 10.24
N HIS A 572 2.62 27.09 9.39
CA HIS A 572 1.63 27.63 8.46
C HIS A 572 1.03 26.57 7.53
N ARG A 573 1.83 25.63 7.01
CA ARG A 573 1.30 24.53 6.17
C ARG A 573 0.47 23.52 6.94
N ILE A 574 0.81 23.28 8.21
CA ILE A 574 -0.04 22.49 9.10
C ILE A 574 -1.39 23.22 9.26
N ASP A 575 -1.37 24.53 9.48
CA ASP A 575 -2.58 25.35 9.60
C ASP A 575 -3.38 25.39 8.29
N GLU A 576 -2.76 25.51 7.11
CA GLU A 576 -3.43 25.41 5.81
C GLU A 576 -4.07 24.03 5.57
N ARG A 577 -3.40 22.97 6.02
CA ARG A 577 -3.93 21.61 5.95
C ARG A 577 -5.08 21.43 6.94
N PHE A 578 -5.10 22.19 8.02
CA PHE A 578 -6.11 22.14 9.07
C PHE A 578 -6.61 23.55 9.46
N PRO A 579 -7.29 24.30 8.55
CA PRO A 579 -7.65 25.72 8.73
C PRO A 579 -8.55 26.05 9.92
N LEU A 580 -8.97 25.02 10.65
CA LEU A 580 -9.85 25.07 11.79
C LEU A 580 -9.16 25.70 13.02
N ALA A 581 -7.83 25.73 13.09
CA ALA A 581 -7.08 26.26 14.24
C ALA A 581 -6.94 27.80 14.22
N LYS A 582 -7.97 28.56 14.65
CA LYS A 582 -7.90 30.03 14.81
C LYS A 582 -7.28 30.50 16.15
N LYS A 583 -6.32 29.76 16.70
CA LYS A 583 -5.45 30.25 17.79
C LYS A 583 -4.01 30.33 17.27
N PRO A 584 -3.16 31.24 17.80
CA PRO A 584 -1.73 31.17 17.54
C PRO A 584 -1.26 29.74 17.79
N THR A 585 -0.62 29.14 16.79
CA THR A 585 -0.21 27.74 16.76
C THR A 585 0.54 27.34 18.05
N ASP A 586 1.33 28.27 18.60
CA ASP A 586 2.07 28.14 19.85
C ASP A 586 1.18 27.94 21.10
N GLU A 587 0.02 28.60 21.19
CA GLU A 587 -0.93 28.41 22.31
C GLU A 587 -1.65 27.06 22.23
N LEU A 588 -1.93 26.61 21.00
CA LEU A 588 -2.65 25.37 20.71
C LEU A 588 -1.88 24.15 21.21
N TYR A 589 -0.55 24.16 21.04
CA TYR A 589 0.36 23.10 21.47
C TYR A 589 0.79 23.18 22.93
N GLN A 590 0.55 24.30 23.62
CA GLN A 590 0.96 24.48 25.02
C GLN A 590 -0.16 24.21 26.05
N ASN A 591 -1.44 24.48 25.76
CA ASN A 591 -2.44 24.56 26.85
C ASN A 591 -3.90 24.17 26.55
N THR A 592 -4.25 23.54 25.42
CA THR A 592 -5.68 23.45 25.06
C THR A 592 -6.33 22.11 25.46
N ARG A 593 -7.23 22.13 26.45
CA ARG A 593 -8.03 20.97 26.92
C ARG A 593 -9.35 20.73 26.17
N ALA A 594 -9.78 21.64 25.28
CA ALA A 594 -10.90 21.39 24.35
C ALA A 594 -10.89 22.43 23.21
N LEU A 595 -11.04 21.96 21.96
CA LEU A 595 -11.24 22.79 20.78
C LEU A 595 -12.66 22.57 20.24
N ASN A 596 -13.44 23.63 20.15
CA ASN A 596 -14.72 23.65 19.42
C ASN A 596 -14.51 24.36 18.08
N LEU A 597 -14.55 23.63 16.96
CA LEU A 597 -14.22 24.15 15.63
C LEU A 597 -15.18 23.67 14.52
N LEU A 598 -15.62 24.60 13.65
CA LEU A 598 -16.29 24.40 12.35
C LEU A 598 -15.94 25.58 11.41
N PRO A 599 -16.02 25.50 10.06
CA PRO A 599 -15.41 24.54 9.13
C PRO A 599 -14.50 25.22 8.07
N TYR A 600 -13.36 24.60 7.72
CA TYR A 600 -12.78 24.51 6.38
C TYR A 600 -11.63 23.47 6.47
N GLN A 601 -11.69 22.35 5.77
CA GLN A 601 -10.58 21.39 5.67
C GLN A 601 -10.54 20.75 4.27
N PRO A 602 -9.36 20.30 3.80
CA PRO A 602 -9.18 19.68 2.49
C PRO A 602 -9.82 18.29 2.36
N PHE A 603 -10.40 17.76 3.44
CA PHE A 603 -11.40 16.69 3.41
C PHE A 603 -12.78 17.33 3.50
N SER A 604 -13.74 16.93 2.66
CA SER A 604 -15.10 17.46 2.79
C SER A 604 -15.62 17.11 4.19
N ILE A 605 -16.36 18.03 4.81
CA ILE A 605 -17.11 17.77 6.05
C ILE A 605 -17.84 16.43 5.94
N GLN A 606 -18.38 16.11 4.75
CA GLN A 606 -18.99 14.84 4.39
C GLN A 606 -18.11 13.60 4.63
N TRP A 607 -16.79 13.63 4.44
CA TRP A 607 -15.93 12.47 4.70
C TRP A 607 -15.85 12.15 6.20
N LEU A 608 -15.60 13.17 7.01
CA LEU A 608 -15.52 13.02 8.46
C LEU A 608 -16.89 12.69 9.06
N VAL A 609 -17.92 13.33 8.51
CA VAL A 609 -19.32 13.09 8.79
C VAL A 609 -19.71 11.65 8.48
N ARG A 610 -19.42 11.16 7.28
CA ARG A 610 -19.67 9.76 6.89
C ARG A 610 -18.92 8.78 7.79
N ARG A 611 -17.64 9.01 8.05
CA ARG A 611 -16.81 8.11 8.87
C ARG A 611 -17.34 7.97 10.31
N GLN A 612 -17.94 9.03 10.85
CA GLN A 612 -18.45 9.07 12.21
C GLN A 612 -19.98 8.98 12.31
N LYS A 613 -20.69 8.73 11.20
CA LYS A 613 -22.17 8.65 11.14
C LYS A 613 -22.88 9.97 11.50
N LEU A 614 -22.27 11.09 11.12
CA LEU A 614 -22.77 12.43 11.36
C LEU A 614 -23.69 12.94 10.23
N ASP A 615 -24.29 12.06 9.46
CA ASP A 615 -25.30 12.36 8.45
C ASP A 615 -26.36 11.27 8.41
N ALA A 616 -26.21 10.26 9.27
CA ALA A 616 -27.21 9.24 9.47
C ALA A 616 -28.43 9.86 10.15
N THR A 617 -29.50 10.06 9.38
CA THR A 617 -30.82 10.38 9.93
C THR A 617 -31.32 9.16 10.70
N PHE A 618 -31.06 9.12 12.01
CA PHE A 618 -31.87 8.29 12.90
C PHE A 618 -33.22 8.96 13.06
N GLY A 619 -34.29 8.20 12.84
CA GLY A 619 -35.65 8.67 13.10
C GLY A 619 -35.76 9.15 14.55
N THR A 620 -36.54 10.21 14.77
CA THR A 620 -36.91 10.60 16.13
C THR A 620 -37.61 9.42 16.83
N PRO A 621 -37.41 9.22 18.14
CA PRO A 621 -38.07 8.15 18.92
C PRO A 621 -39.60 8.11 18.79
N GLU A 622 -40.22 9.18 18.27
CA GLU A 622 -41.66 9.37 18.22
C GLU A 622 -42.31 9.20 16.83
N HIS A 623 -41.56 8.82 15.78
CA HIS A 623 -42.10 8.63 14.42
C HIS A 623 -42.99 9.77 13.85
N LYS A 624 -42.86 11.02 14.29
CA LYS A 624 -43.62 12.15 13.72
C LYS A 624 -42.83 12.88 12.64
N LYS A 625 -43.43 13.02 11.46
CA LYS A 625 -42.96 13.90 10.38
C LYS A 625 -42.84 15.34 10.88
N ARG A 626 -41.70 15.99 10.62
CA ARG A 626 -41.60 17.45 10.72
C ARG A 626 -42.43 18.05 9.57
N ASN A 627 -43.54 18.70 9.90
CA ASN A 627 -44.30 19.49 8.93
C ASN A 627 -43.46 20.75 8.61
N ASN A 628 -42.85 20.79 7.43
CA ASN A 628 -42.26 22.02 6.90
C ASN A 628 -43.39 22.94 6.46
N ARG A 629 -43.87 23.79 7.36
CA ARG A 629 -44.44 25.09 7.00
C ARG A 629 -43.43 26.15 7.42
N GLU A 630 -43.30 27.18 6.57
CA GLU A 630 -42.34 28.30 6.61
C GLU A 630 -40.98 27.92 5.98
N THR A 631 -40.55 28.41 4.82
CA THR A 631 -40.88 29.62 4.05
C THR A 631 -40.66 29.37 2.55
N LEU A 632 -41.71 29.61 1.76
CA LEU A 632 -41.66 29.83 0.31
C LEU A 632 -41.52 31.35 0.11
N GLU A 633 -40.31 31.84 -0.18
CA GLU A 633 -40.14 33.08 -0.93
C GLU A 633 -39.03 32.88 -1.96
N SER A 634 -39.44 32.75 -3.22
CA SER A 634 -38.57 32.68 -4.40
C SER A 634 -38.22 34.09 -4.88
N PRO A 635 -36.96 34.37 -5.29
CA PRO A 635 -36.70 35.47 -6.21
C PRO A 635 -37.05 35.02 -7.64
N SER A 636 -38.00 35.73 -8.23
CA SER A 636 -38.49 35.58 -9.60
C SER A 636 -37.38 35.54 -10.67
N SER A 637 -37.39 34.52 -11.52
CA SER A 637 -36.63 34.53 -12.77
C SER A 637 -37.38 35.34 -13.83
N LYS A 638 -36.74 36.42 -14.33
CA LYS A 638 -37.22 37.15 -15.51
C LYS A 638 -36.95 36.30 -16.76
N ARG A 639 -38.02 35.84 -17.40
CA ARG A 639 -38.03 35.26 -18.75
C ARG A 639 -37.65 36.34 -19.77
N LEU A 640 -36.55 36.12 -20.50
CA LEU A 640 -36.29 36.75 -21.79
C LEU A 640 -37.18 36.07 -22.85
N ARG A 641 -38.13 36.82 -23.40
CA ARG A 641 -38.87 36.45 -24.62
C ARG A 641 -38.02 36.82 -25.82
N VAL A 642 -37.66 35.83 -26.63
CA VAL A 642 -37.26 36.02 -28.02
C VAL A 642 -38.54 36.26 -28.83
N ARG A 643 -38.61 37.37 -29.57
CA ARG A 643 -39.51 37.57 -30.71
C ARG A 643 -38.66 37.62 -31.97
N TYR A 644 -39.18 36.99 -33.02
CA TYR A 644 -38.76 37.10 -34.41
C TYR A 644 -38.64 38.56 -34.86
#